data_AF-A0A957SXK8-F1
#
_entry.id   AF-A0A957SXK8-F1
#
_cell.length_a   1.000
_cell.length_b   1.000
_cell.length_c   1.000
_cell.angle_alpha   90.00
_cell.angle_beta   90.00
_cell.angle_gamma   90.00
#
_symmetry.space_group_name_H-M   'P 1'
#
loop_
_entity.id
_entity.type
_entity.pdbx_description
1 polymer ?
#
loop_
_entity_poly.entity_id
_entity_poly.type
_entity_poly.pdbx_seq_one_letter_code
_entity_poly.pdbx_strand_id
1 'polypeptide(L)'
;MVERQPTTAPKSNRKTGESWSRLGLLGGLLLAFALRLFHLGGDSLWYDETVSAYLAQKPIPALLAHTAGDIHPPGYYLLLHFWQQLTTPAPAPSLEFLLAWPSLLCGMLLVAITYALGRRLFSLQTSLLALGLAAVHPFQIWYSQEVRMYTLGAFLGLLALWSTVQALTSPPKAAGVPYRSAVRRRWLVLYVLCSAAGLYTLYYFLFVVIALNLVALYWLVGQTEEALRLRLRQLRAWALAQGGVLVLWLPWLPIFWRQATEPPVPPWRVPWQGTAALVASLSESVSAMLSGQSAPLATHWFWLLIGVALLIGGTIFARRNAKPGWVIVALYTFLPLAILFGVTLTVTPLYHVRYLMLYAPLFVLWVAAALTGVYQHNRGVALLLALLLVAVNGWSLHRFWSAPQFQSDDHRGAVSRLAEEWRPGDLILVNAGWAYTAIETYWPKVLIGADAALPPPIANVTRLSDYAQHAGKTKDPVSAPLLVRTGSVDGPPSLGWGDPTSDFFAIDRTTTLAALETLSRAHTRIWHYRLYDTVNDPAGLIRQWLADHADLVQDEPITGRDYGQLQLYEVHNAGAANHAAPAANTSLSSTLPITASTTQRGDRQLLAAKPLSTTIPAGQTLYVRTRWQRVDGAPPTADTVSLSLRLYDDRGLLIAQQDSTPRWMSDERTANTMVDLTLALPLPVATQPGSYSLRLLLYEAATGQPLPDHTNESADPLIPLTVIGVSAPQQIPITGNASVTFDYIDLLALQAANTTPAQGGPLIVESVWRPQVSTYRDTYVLQWRLLDSKDEVVQQWDEALGSWHYPSGTWPALVPVRQDSVLPLAQALAPGTYQLQLQFIRHSDGTVIQPIVPWWHHLPGLQSPAITQNGLTVAAIVLVG
;
A
#
# COMPACT_ATOMS: atom_id res chain seq x y z
N MET A 1 74.89 -12.99 -46.52
CA MET A 1 74.07 -11.83 -46.12
C MET A 1 72.86 -11.74 -47.04
N VAL A 2 71.68 -12.11 -46.56
CA VAL A 2 70.39 -11.55 -46.99
C VAL A 2 69.50 -11.59 -45.75
N GLU A 3 69.16 -10.40 -45.26
CA GLU A 3 68.46 -10.13 -44.00
C GLU A 3 66.94 -10.21 -44.24
N ARG A 4 66.23 -11.04 -43.46
CA ARG A 4 64.75 -11.09 -43.48
C ARG A 4 64.21 -10.07 -42.48
N GLN A 5 63.47 -9.08 -42.97
CA GLN A 5 62.68 -8.16 -42.14
C GLN A 5 61.53 -8.87 -41.42
N PRO A 6 61.20 -8.47 -40.18
CA PRO A 6 60.03 -8.98 -39.46
C PRO A 6 58.76 -8.18 -39.86
N THR A 7 57.72 -8.90 -40.27
CA THR A 7 56.39 -8.33 -40.55
C THR A 7 55.68 -7.93 -39.26
N THR A 8 55.43 -6.64 -39.08
CA THR A 8 54.59 -6.10 -38.00
C THR A 8 53.12 -6.34 -38.29
N ALA A 9 52.46 -7.21 -37.52
CA ALA A 9 51.01 -7.37 -37.54
C ALA A 9 50.30 -6.12 -36.98
N PRO A 10 49.16 -5.69 -37.56
CA PRO A 10 48.49 -4.45 -37.16
C PRO A 10 47.78 -4.62 -35.81
N LYS A 11 48.09 -3.72 -34.86
CA LYS A 11 47.34 -3.52 -33.62
C LYS A 11 45.98 -2.86 -33.95
N SER A 12 44.96 -3.61 -34.34
CA SER A 12 43.61 -3.07 -34.53
C SER A 12 42.57 -3.66 -33.54
N ASN A 13 41.64 -2.79 -33.11
CA ASN A 13 40.31 -3.06 -32.55
C ASN A 13 40.06 -3.59 -31.12
N ARG A 14 41.05 -3.79 -30.24
CA ARG A 14 40.73 -4.18 -28.84
C ARG A 14 40.02 -3.09 -28.02
N LYS A 15 40.33 -1.80 -28.22
CA LYS A 15 39.74 -0.69 -27.44
C LYS A 15 38.28 -0.41 -27.79
N THR A 16 37.88 -0.59 -29.05
CA THR A 16 36.51 -0.32 -29.53
C THR A 16 35.53 -1.38 -29.02
N GLY A 17 35.90 -2.67 -29.05
CA GLY A 17 35.06 -3.76 -28.55
C GLY A 17 34.77 -3.71 -27.04
N GLU A 18 35.73 -3.24 -26.24
CA GLU A 18 35.51 -3.03 -24.80
C GLU A 18 34.53 -1.88 -24.53
N SER A 19 34.58 -0.80 -25.31
CA SER A 19 33.66 0.34 -25.17
C SER A 19 32.20 -0.06 -25.41
N TRP A 20 31.92 -0.82 -26.48
CA TRP A 20 30.57 -1.29 -26.79
C TRP A 20 30.02 -2.26 -25.73
N SER A 21 30.87 -3.10 -25.14
CA SER A 21 30.43 -4.00 -24.06
C SER A 21 30.04 -3.26 -22.79
N ARG A 22 30.72 -2.14 -22.48
CA ARG A 22 30.39 -1.28 -21.33
C ARG A 22 29.10 -0.51 -21.58
N LEU A 23 28.91 0.01 -22.79
CA LEU A 23 27.65 0.65 -23.19
C LEU A 23 26.49 -0.33 -23.16
N GLY A 24 26.68 -1.57 -23.64
CA GLY A 24 25.67 -2.63 -23.55
C GLY A 24 25.33 -3.00 -22.10
N LEU A 25 26.33 -3.06 -21.21
CA LEU A 25 26.11 -3.28 -19.78
C LEU A 25 25.31 -2.13 -19.16
N LEU A 26 25.75 -0.89 -19.37
CA LEU A 26 25.08 0.29 -18.84
C LEU A 26 23.64 0.41 -19.36
N GLY A 27 23.45 0.27 -20.67
CA GLY A 27 22.13 0.32 -21.30
C GLY A 27 21.20 -0.79 -20.79
N GLY A 28 21.71 -2.02 -20.64
CA GLY A 28 20.93 -3.13 -20.08
C GLY A 28 20.53 -2.92 -18.62
N LEU A 29 21.42 -2.33 -17.80
CA LEU A 29 21.11 -1.99 -16.41
C LEU A 29 20.13 -0.80 -16.31
N LEU A 30 20.28 0.23 -17.13
CA LEU A 30 19.34 1.35 -17.16
C LEU A 30 17.94 0.90 -17.61
N LEU A 31 17.87 0.03 -18.62
CA LEU A 31 16.60 -0.58 -19.04
C LEU A 31 15.99 -1.44 -17.92
N ALA A 32 16.80 -2.28 -17.28
CA ALA A 32 16.35 -3.12 -16.17
C ALA A 32 15.81 -2.28 -15.00
N PHE A 33 16.44 -1.14 -14.72
CA PHE A 33 16.02 -0.19 -13.67
C PHE A 33 14.72 0.51 -14.05
N ALA A 34 14.64 1.06 -15.27
CA ALA A 34 13.44 1.74 -15.76
C ALA A 34 12.20 0.82 -15.72
N LEU A 35 12.32 -0.42 -16.19
CA LEU A 35 11.20 -1.37 -16.19
C LEU A 35 10.80 -1.83 -14.79
N ARG A 36 11.74 -1.94 -13.84
CA ARG A 36 11.41 -2.29 -12.45
C ARG A 36 10.85 -1.11 -11.66
N LEU A 37 11.20 0.12 -12.04
CA LEU A 37 10.68 1.33 -11.43
C LEU A 37 9.29 1.70 -11.95
N PHE A 38 8.98 1.35 -13.20
CA PHE A 38 7.69 1.63 -13.82
C PHE A 38 6.54 1.01 -13.01
N HIS A 39 5.58 1.83 -12.58
CA HIS A 39 4.43 1.44 -11.73
C HIS A 39 4.79 0.87 -10.34
N LEU A 40 6.03 1.02 -9.86
CA LEU A 40 6.41 0.56 -8.53
C LEU A 40 5.60 1.29 -7.43
N GLY A 41 4.78 0.55 -6.67
CA GLY A 41 3.91 1.11 -5.64
C GLY A 41 2.74 1.94 -6.15
N GLY A 42 2.36 1.78 -7.43
CA GLY A 42 1.18 2.43 -8.00
C GLY A 42 -0.13 1.78 -7.52
N ASP A 43 -0.16 0.44 -7.57
CA ASP A 43 -1.26 -0.36 -7.03
C ASP A 43 -1.14 -0.48 -5.51
N SER A 44 -2.26 -0.76 -4.85
CA SER A 44 -2.29 -1.10 -3.42
C SER A 44 -1.49 -2.37 -3.14
N LEU A 45 -0.88 -2.45 -1.97
CA LEU A 45 -0.29 -3.69 -1.46
C LEU A 45 -1.36 -4.78 -1.38
N TRP A 46 -1.11 -5.93 -2.00
CA TRP A 46 -2.00 -7.08 -1.80
C TRP A 46 -1.77 -7.70 -0.42
N TYR A 47 -2.67 -8.58 0.01
CA TYR A 47 -2.68 -9.14 1.35
C TYR A 47 -1.31 -9.62 1.90
N ASP A 48 -0.53 -10.42 1.17
CA ASP A 48 0.77 -10.91 1.67
C ASP A 48 1.78 -9.76 1.88
N GLU A 49 1.66 -8.67 1.13
CA GLU A 49 2.48 -7.46 1.27
C GLU A 49 2.02 -6.61 2.46
N THR A 50 0.72 -6.53 2.73
CA THR A 50 0.20 -5.85 3.93
C THR A 50 0.68 -6.57 5.20
N VAL A 51 0.76 -7.90 5.19
CA VAL A 51 1.40 -8.67 6.28
C VAL A 51 2.87 -8.28 6.43
N SER A 52 3.60 -8.17 5.32
CA SER A 52 5.01 -7.79 5.35
C SER A 52 5.22 -6.38 5.92
N ALA A 53 4.41 -5.42 5.48
CA ALA A 53 4.44 -4.04 5.96
C ALA A 53 4.00 -3.92 7.43
N TYR A 54 3.02 -4.71 7.86
CA TYR A 54 2.54 -4.76 9.24
C TYR A 54 3.57 -5.34 10.20
N LEU A 55 4.19 -6.47 9.85
CA LEU A 55 5.21 -7.09 10.71
C LEU A 55 6.47 -6.24 10.84
N ALA A 56 6.86 -5.54 9.78
CA ALA A 56 8.01 -4.63 9.82
C ALA A 56 7.85 -3.48 10.82
N GLN A 57 6.61 -3.10 11.17
CA GLN A 57 6.33 -2.04 12.16
C GLN A 57 6.41 -2.53 13.61
N LYS A 58 6.41 -3.85 13.85
CA LYS A 58 6.46 -4.41 15.21
C LYS A 58 7.86 -4.25 15.83
N PRO A 59 7.96 -4.12 17.16
CA PRO A 59 9.23 -4.29 17.86
C PRO A 59 9.87 -5.65 17.53
N ILE A 60 11.20 -5.71 17.42
CA ILE A 60 11.93 -6.92 17.00
C ILE A 60 11.50 -8.18 17.75
N PRO A 61 11.36 -8.21 19.10
CA PRO A 61 10.91 -9.42 19.79
C PRO A 61 9.51 -9.88 19.37
N ALA A 62 8.58 -8.95 19.14
CA ALA A 62 7.23 -9.24 18.69
C ALA A 62 7.20 -9.74 17.24
N LEU A 63 8.04 -9.16 16.36
CA LEU A 63 8.23 -9.63 14.99
C LEU A 63 8.76 -11.08 14.98
N LEU A 64 9.80 -11.36 15.77
CA LEU A 64 10.38 -12.70 15.88
C LEU A 64 9.37 -13.72 16.44
N ALA A 65 8.63 -13.35 17.48
CA ALA A 65 7.58 -14.20 18.05
C ALA A 65 6.48 -14.49 17.02
N HIS A 66 6.02 -13.47 16.29
CA HIS A 66 4.97 -13.63 15.28
C HIS A 66 5.44 -14.51 14.11
N THR A 67 6.64 -14.27 13.57
CA THR A 67 7.20 -15.10 12.47
C THR A 67 7.54 -16.53 12.90
N ALA A 68 7.84 -16.77 14.18
CA ALA A 68 7.96 -18.12 14.72
C ALA A 68 6.60 -18.84 14.78
N GLY A 69 5.51 -18.07 14.85
CA GLY A 69 4.13 -18.55 14.79
C GLY A 69 3.53 -18.67 13.38
N ASP A 70 4.26 -18.23 12.34
CA ASP A 70 3.82 -18.24 10.94
C ASP A 70 4.56 -19.33 10.12
N ILE A 71 4.54 -19.25 8.79
CA ILE A 71 5.23 -20.17 7.86
C ILE A 71 6.54 -19.63 7.30
N HIS A 72 6.81 -18.33 7.47
CA HIS A 72 7.97 -17.66 6.89
C HIS A 72 8.98 -17.22 7.96
N PRO A 73 10.28 -17.41 7.72
CA PRO A 73 11.33 -16.98 8.65
C PRO A 73 11.51 -15.44 8.66
N PRO A 74 12.17 -14.87 9.68
CA PRO A 74 12.12 -13.43 9.98
C PRO A 74 12.97 -12.53 9.07
N GLY A 75 13.88 -13.08 8.27
CA GLY A 75 14.98 -12.33 7.64
C GLY A 75 14.52 -11.20 6.72
N TYR A 76 13.49 -11.42 5.91
CA TYR A 76 12.94 -10.36 5.05
C TYR A 76 12.21 -9.28 5.85
N TYR A 77 11.43 -9.67 6.86
CA TYR A 77 10.70 -8.74 7.71
C TYR A 77 11.64 -7.87 8.55
N LEU A 78 12.77 -8.44 9.01
CA LEU A 78 13.83 -7.68 9.70
C LEU A 78 14.52 -6.68 8.77
N LEU A 79 14.80 -7.06 7.51
CA LEU A 79 15.33 -6.13 6.52
C LEU A 79 14.38 -4.95 6.34
N LEU A 80 13.08 -5.23 6.20
CA LEU A 80 12.06 -4.21 6.00
C LEU A 80 11.87 -3.32 7.24
N HIS A 81 11.96 -3.89 8.46
CA HIS A 81 11.93 -3.15 9.72
C HIS A 81 13.02 -2.07 9.79
N PHE A 82 14.28 -2.44 9.52
CA PHE A 82 15.37 -1.48 9.51
C PHE A 82 15.29 -0.52 8.33
N TRP A 83 14.79 -0.97 7.18
CA TRP A 83 14.59 -0.10 6.02
C TRP A 83 13.57 1.00 6.32
N GLN A 84 12.42 0.66 6.89
CA GLN A 84 11.39 1.64 7.29
C GLN A 84 11.93 2.68 8.28
N GLN A 85 12.78 2.28 9.24
CA GLN A 85 13.43 3.23 10.15
C GLN A 85 14.35 4.25 9.43
N LEU A 86 14.94 3.86 8.30
CA LEU A 86 15.81 4.74 7.51
C LEU A 86 15.04 5.62 6.53
N THR A 87 13.96 5.12 5.95
CA THR A 87 13.23 5.80 4.86
C THR A 87 12.01 6.58 5.32
N THR A 88 11.55 6.37 6.55
CA THR A 88 10.24 6.85 6.98
C THR A 88 10.37 7.65 8.28
N PRO A 89 10.49 9.00 8.23
CA PRO A 89 10.40 9.83 9.43
C PRO A 89 8.97 9.90 10.03
N ALA A 90 7.94 9.52 9.29
CA ALA A 90 6.55 9.35 9.74
C ALA A 90 5.78 8.55 8.66
N PRO A 91 4.77 7.72 9.00
CA PRO A 91 4.08 6.87 8.04
C PRO A 91 3.18 7.72 7.14
N ALA A 92 3.72 8.33 6.09
CA ALA A 92 2.91 8.91 5.03
C ALA A 92 2.22 7.76 4.27
N PRO A 93 0.87 7.66 4.29
CA PRO A 93 0.15 6.83 3.33
C PRO A 93 0.61 7.22 1.91
N SER A 94 0.76 6.26 0.99
CA SER A 94 1.22 6.39 -0.41
C SER A 94 2.73 6.23 -0.73
N LEU A 95 3.59 5.94 0.24
CA LEU A 95 5.01 5.61 -0.04
C LEU A 95 5.27 4.10 -0.23
N GLU A 96 4.33 3.37 -0.81
CA GLU A 96 4.44 1.92 -1.03
C GLU A 96 5.65 1.57 -1.92
N PHE A 97 6.02 2.47 -2.82
CA PHE A 97 7.23 2.31 -3.63
C PHE A 97 8.50 2.21 -2.77
N LEU A 98 8.57 2.89 -1.61
CA LEU A 98 9.69 2.78 -0.68
C LEU A 98 9.73 1.40 -0.05
N LEU A 99 8.58 0.81 0.28
CA LEU A 99 8.51 -0.55 0.83
C LEU A 99 8.97 -1.60 -0.19
N ALA A 100 8.71 -1.37 -1.48
CA ALA A 100 9.14 -2.26 -2.56
C ALA A 100 10.60 -2.03 -2.99
N TRP A 101 11.22 -0.91 -2.59
CA TRP A 101 12.57 -0.54 -2.98
C TRP A 101 13.66 -1.59 -2.65
N PRO A 102 13.65 -2.27 -1.48
CA PRO A 102 14.60 -3.35 -1.20
C PRO A 102 14.52 -4.50 -2.21
N SER A 103 13.30 -4.87 -2.64
CA SER A 103 13.09 -5.89 -3.67
C SER A 103 13.59 -5.42 -5.03
N LEU A 104 13.34 -4.16 -5.39
CA LEU A 104 13.86 -3.57 -6.64
C LEU A 104 15.39 -3.58 -6.66
N LEU A 105 16.02 -3.14 -5.57
CA LEU A 105 17.47 -3.10 -5.43
C LEU A 105 18.07 -4.51 -5.55
N CYS A 106 17.49 -5.50 -4.86
CA CYS A 106 17.89 -6.89 -5.01
C CYS A 106 17.71 -7.39 -6.46
N GLY A 107 16.63 -6.99 -7.13
CA GLY A 107 16.37 -7.29 -8.53
C GLY A 107 17.43 -6.71 -9.47
N MET A 108 17.89 -5.49 -9.21
CA MET A 108 18.98 -4.87 -9.96
C MET A 108 20.32 -5.57 -9.75
N LEU A 109 20.64 -5.93 -8.50
CA LEU A 109 21.83 -6.71 -8.18
C LEU A 109 21.77 -8.11 -8.79
N LEU A 110 20.58 -8.71 -8.87
CA LEU A 110 20.32 -9.99 -9.52
C LEU A 110 20.65 -9.96 -11.02
N VAL A 111 20.20 -8.91 -11.72
CA VAL A 111 20.53 -8.69 -13.14
C VAL A 111 22.04 -8.51 -13.32
N ALA A 112 22.68 -7.70 -12.48
CA ALA A 112 24.12 -7.46 -12.55
C ALA A 112 24.96 -8.73 -12.30
N ILE A 113 24.60 -9.53 -11.28
CA ILE A 113 25.34 -10.77 -10.97
C ILE A 113 25.06 -11.87 -12.01
N THR A 114 23.89 -11.87 -12.64
CA THR A 114 23.58 -12.77 -13.78
C THR A 114 24.50 -12.49 -14.97
N TYR A 115 24.72 -11.22 -15.30
CA TYR A 115 25.73 -10.82 -16.29
C TYR A 115 27.13 -11.29 -15.88
N ALA A 116 27.54 -11.04 -14.63
CA ALA A 116 28.86 -11.41 -14.13
C ALA A 116 29.09 -12.93 -14.19
N LEU A 117 28.11 -13.73 -13.76
CA LEU A 117 28.14 -15.20 -13.84
C LEU A 117 28.17 -15.68 -15.29
N GLY A 118 27.37 -15.08 -16.18
CA GLY A 118 27.39 -15.42 -17.60
C GLY A 118 28.76 -15.20 -18.24
N ARG A 119 29.44 -14.11 -17.86
CA ARG A 119 30.78 -13.81 -18.35
C ARG A 119 31.82 -14.76 -17.77
N ARG A 120 31.67 -15.16 -16.50
CA ARG A 120 32.58 -16.06 -15.78
C ARG A 120 32.46 -17.51 -16.25
N LEU A 121 31.23 -17.98 -16.47
CA LEU A 121 30.92 -19.38 -16.76
C LEU A 121 30.90 -19.70 -18.26
N PHE A 122 30.62 -18.71 -19.11
CA PHE A 122 30.45 -18.91 -20.56
C PHE A 122 31.31 -17.98 -21.42
N SER A 123 30.77 -16.82 -21.80
CA SER A 123 31.35 -15.88 -22.76
C SER A 123 30.76 -14.47 -22.59
N LEU A 124 31.41 -13.46 -23.18
CA LEU A 124 30.90 -12.09 -23.18
C LEU A 124 29.55 -11.99 -23.91
N GLN A 125 29.40 -12.69 -25.04
CA GLN A 125 28.17 -12.68 -25.84
C GLN A 125 27.00 -13.28 -25.04
N THR A 126 27.24 -14.43 -24.40
CA THR A 126 26.26 -15.06 -23.50
C THR A 126 25.89 -14.15 -22.34
N SER A 127 26.86 -13.43 -21.76
CA SER A 127 26.60 -12.51 -20.66
C SER A 127 25.74 -11.31 -21.07
N LEU A 128 25.99 -10.72 -22.24
CA LEU A 128 25.22 -9.57 -22.74
C LEU A 128 23.80 -10.00 -23.14
N LEU A 129 23.63 -11.19 -23.73
CA LEU A 129 22.31 -11.75 -24.01
C LEU A 129 21.55 -12.06 -22.72
N ALA A 130 22.20 -12.67 -21.73
CA ALA A 130 21.58 -12.94 -20.43
C ALA A 130 21.17 -11.65 -19.71
N LEU A 131 21.99 -10.59 -19.79
CA LEU A 131 21.67 -9.26 -19.27
C LEU A 131 20.40 -8.70 -19.93
N GLY A 132 20.35 -8.71 -21.27
CA GLY A 132 19.20 -8.20 -22.01
C GLY A 132 17.93 -8.97 -21.70
N LEU A 133 17.99 -10.31 -21.67
CA LEU A 133 16.85 -11.16 -21.32
C LEU A 133 16.39 -10.92 -19.88
N ALA A 134 17.31 -10.85 -18.90
CA ALA A 134 16.97 -10.60 -17.50
C ALA A 134 16.45 -9.18 -17.25
N ALA A 135 16.90 -8.19 -18.04
CA ALA A 135 16.43 -6.81 -17.96
C ALA A 135 14.93 -6.71 -18.24
N VAL A 136 14.44 -7.45 -19.25
CA VAL A 136 13.04 -7.42 -19.71
C VAL A 136 12.18 -8.60 -19.24
N HIS A 137 12.70 -9.44 -18.34
CA HIS A 137 12.03 -10.69 -17.93
C HIS A 137 10.83 -10.42 -17.00
N PRO A 138 9.56 -10.67 -17.41
CA PRO A 138 8.37 -10.31 -16.63
C PRO A 138 8.34 -10.96 -15.26
N PHE A 139 8.74 -12.22 -15.15
CA PHE A 139 8.80 -12.92 -13.86
C PHE A 139 9.77 -12.27 -12.87
N GLN A 140 10.93 -11.79 -13.34
CA GLN A 140 11.90 -11.17 -12.46
C GLN A 140 11.50 -9.73 -12.12
N ILE A 141 10.86 -9.02 -13.05
CA ILE A 141 10.32 -7.68 -12.82
C ILE A 141 9.20 -7.74 -11.79
N TRP A 142 8.23 -8.65 -11.97
CA TRP A 142 7.11 -8.86 -11.04
C TRP A 142 7.60 -8.96 -9.58
N TYR A 143 8.46 -9.91 -9.27
CA TYR A 143 8.95 -10.07 -7.89
C TYR A 143 9.96 -9.00 -7.47
N SER A 144 10.52 -8.23 -8.40
CA SER A 144 11.31 -7.03 -8.03
C SER A 144 10.40 -5.89 -7.58
N GLN A 145 9.11 -5.92 -7.90
CA GLN A 145 8.13 -4.90 -7.53
C GLN A 145 7.31 -5.29 -6.30
N GLU A 146 7.28 -6.56 -5.92
CA GLU A 146 6.59 -7.00 -4.70
C GLU A 146 7.40 -6.73 -3.43
N VAL A 147 6.72 -6.30 -2.36
CA VAL A 147 7.19 -6.23 -0.98
C VAL A 147 7.24 -7.63 -0.36
N ARG A 148 7.95 -8.55 -1.02
CA ARG A 148 8.10 -9.96 -0.62
C ARG A 148 9.54 -10.47 -0.77
N MET A 149 9.82 -11.56 -0.08
CA MET A 149 11.17 -12.13 0.11
C MET A 149 11.79 -12.82 -1.12
N TYR A 150 11.05 -13.03 -2.21
CA TYR A 150 11.46 -13.89 -3.32
C TYR A 150 12.72 -13.37 -4.03
N THR A 151 12.77 -12.07 -4.32
CA THR A 151 13.90 -11.46 -5.05
C THR A 151 15.15 -11.35 -4.17
N LEU A 152 14.99 -11.07 -2.88
CA LEU A 152 16.09 -11.14 -1.91
C LEU A 152 16.67 -12.57 -1.86
N GLY A 153 15.82 -13.58 -1.75
CA GLY A 153 16.24 -14.99 -1.77
C GLY A 153 17.01 -15.34 -3.04
N ALA A 154 16.52 -14.94 -4.21
CA ALA A 154 17.20 -15.15 -5.49
C ALA A 154 18.58 -14.48 -5.52
N PHE A 155 18.68 -13.24 -5.04
CA PHE A 155 19.94 -12.49 -5.01
C PHE A 155 20.96 -13.15 -4.08
N LEU A 156 20.55 -13.52 -2.86
CA LEU A 156 21.41 -14.22 -1.91
C LEU A 156 21.89 -15.57 -2.47
N GLY A 157 21.04 -16.27 -3.23
CA GLY A 157 21.37 -17.54 -3.88
C GLY A 157 22.46 -17.37 -4.95
N LEU A 158 22.33 -16.37 -5.82
CA LEU A 158 23.36 -16.07 -6.83
C LEU A 158 24.65 -15.53 -6.21
N LEU A 159 24.56 -14.75 -5.13
CA LEU A 159 25.74 -14.27 -4.42
C LEU A 159 26.47 -15.41 -3.70
N ALA A 160 25.74 -16.36 -3.13
CA ALA A 160 26.29 -17.60 -2.59
C ALA A 160 26.93 -18.46 -3.69
N LEU A 161 26.30 -18.56 -4.86
CA LEU A 161 26.89 -19.24 -6.03
C LEU A 161 28.17 -18.54 -6.50
N TRP A 162 28.15 -17.23 -6.68
CA TRP A 162 29.32 -16.45 -7.06
C TRP A 162 30.46 -16.66 -6.06
N SER A 163 30.17 -16.57 -4.77
CA SER A 163 31.13 -16.83 -3.70
C SER A 163 31.69 -18.25 -3.75
N THR A 164 30.85 -19.24 -4.03
CA THR A 164 31.24 -20.64 -4.22
C THR A 164 32.21 -20.79 -5.41
N VAL A 165 31.84 -20.25 -6.58
CA VAL A 165 32.69 -20.25 -7.78
C VAL A 165 34.04 -19.57 -7.49
N GLN A 166 34.04 -18.42 -6.81
CA GLN A 166 35.28 -17.70 -6.48
C GLN A 166 36.15 -18.46 -5.47
N ALA A 167 35.55 -19.06 -4.44
CA ALA A 167 36.29 -19.85 -3.44
C ALA A 167 36.96 -21.08 -4.06
N LEU A 168 36.27 -21.75 -4.99
CA LEU A 168 36.70 -22.99 -5.64
C LEU A 168 37.66 -22.77 -6.82
N THR A 169 37.50 -21.66 -7.56
CA THR A 169 38.35 -21.35 -8.72
C THR A 169 39.59 -20.52 -8.38
N SER A 170 39.73 -20.07 -7.13
CA SER A 170 40.93 -19.35 -6.67
C SER A 170 42.16 -20.26 -6.74
N PRO A 171 43.18 -19.94 -7.57
CA PRO A 171 44.27 -20.86 -7.89
C PRO A 171 45.14 -21.19 -6.67
N PRO A 172 45.52 -22.46 -6.45
CA PRO A 172 46.52 -22.83 -5.46
C PRO A 172 47.94 -22.73 -6.04
N LYS A 173 48.81 -22.04 -5.31
CA LYS A 173 50.29 -21.94 -5.46
C LYS A 173 50.83 -21.15 -6.66
N ALA A 174 51.49 -20.04 -6.34
CA ALA A 174 52.93 -19.93 -6.54
C ALA A 174 53.55 -19.71 -5.15
N ALA A 175 54.73 -20.28 -4.90
CA ALA A 175 55.34 -20.43 -3.58
C ALA A 175 55.49 -19.10 -2.79
N GLY A 176 55.18 -19.14 -1.48
CA GLY A 176 55.82 -18.25 -0.49
C GLY A 176 55.00 -17.12 0.16
N VAL A 177 53.76 -16.81 -0.25
CA VAL A 177 53.02 -15.66 0.32
C VAL A 177 51.75 -16.07 1.09
N PRO A 178 51.63 -15.80 2.41
CA PRO A 178 50.46 -16.14 3.24
C PRO A 178 49.17 -15.36 2.90
N TYR A 179 49.28 -14.27 2.13
CA TYR A 179 48.22 -13.30 1.79
C TYR A 179 47.00 -13.89 1.05
N ARG A 180 47.12 -15.06 0.39
CA ARG A 180 46.09 -15.59 -0.54
C ARG A 180 45.08 -16.57 0.09
N SER A 181 45.37 -17.11 1.28
CA SER A 181 44.38 -17.86 2.08
C SER A 181 43.24 -16.97 2.58
N ALA A 182 43.52 -15.68 2.77
CA ALA A 182 42.56 -14.70 3.23
C ALA A 182 41.46 -14.44 2.18
N VAL A 183 41.79 -14.38 0.89
CA VAL A 183 40.81 -14.15 -0.19
C VAL A 183 39.82 -15.30 -0.28
N ARG A 184 40.29 -16.56 -0.29
CA ARG A 184 39.39 -17.72 -0.25
C ARG A 184 38.51 -17.72 1.01
N ARG A 185 39.10 -17.39 2.17
CA ARG A 185 38.35 -17.30 3.43
C ARG A 185 37.25 -16.23 3.35
N ARG A 186 37.51 -15.07 2.74
CA ARG A 186 36.48 -14.03 2.53
C ARG A 186 35.31 -14.55 1.71
N TRP A 187 35.57 -15.28 0.62
CA TRP A 187 34.50 -15.88 -0.19
C TRP A 187 33.74 -16.98 0.55
N LEU A 188 34.42 -17.81 1.35
CA LEU A 188 33.75 -18.80 2.21
C LEU A 188 32.89 -18.12 3.28
N VAL A 189 33.38 -17.05 3.91
CA VAL A 189 32.59 -16.26 4.87
C VAL A 189 31.37 -15.65 4.19
N LEU A 190 31.53 -15.06 3.00
CA LEU A 190 30.39 -14.51 2.25
C LEU A 190 29.38 -15.60 1.88
N TYR A 191 29.84 -16.77 1.44
CA TYR A 191 28.98 -17.93 1.21
C TYR A 191 28.20 -18.33 2.47
N VAL A 192 28.87 -18.39 3.63
CA VAL A 192 28.24 -18.72 4.92
C VAL A 192 27.15 -17.71 5.27
N LEU A 193 27.48 -16.41 5.17
CA LEU A 193 26.55 -15.33 5.49
C LEU A 193 25.35 -15.32 4.53
N CYS A 194 25.57 -15.44 3.23
CA CYS A 194 24.49 -15.49 2.24
C CYS A 194 23.61 -16.73 2.40
N SER A 195 24.20 -17.89 2.72
CA SER A 195 23.43 -19.12 2.89
C SER A 195 22.60 -19.08 4.16
N ALA A 196 23.15 -18.60 5.27
CA ALA A 196 22.41 -18.41 6.51
C ALA A 196 21.29 -17.36 6.32
N ALA A 197 21.61 -16.19 5.74
CA ALA A 197 20.61 -15.15 5.44
C ALA A 197 19.50 -15.68 4.50
N GLY A 198 19.85 -16.50 3.51
CA GLY A 198 18.89 -17.14 2.61
C GLY A 198 17.93 -18.07 3.34
N LEU A 199 18.42 -18.88 4.28
CA LEU A 199 17.59 -19.76 5.12
C LEU A 199 16.70 -18.97 6.09
N TYR A 200 17.16 -17.81 6.58
CA TYR A 200 16.34 -16.87 7.33
C TYR A 200 15.35 -16.09 6.47
N THR A 201 15.48 -16.13 5.14
CA THR A 201 14.59 -15.43 4.19
C THR A 201 13.48 -16.35 3.69
N LEU A 202 13.84 -17.58 3.27
CA LEU A 202 12.93 -18.56 2.69
C LEU A 202 13.43 -19.98 2.93
N TYR A 203 12.57 -20.90 3.39
CA TYR A 203 12.96 -22.30 3.59
C TYR A 203 13.31 -23.04 2.29
N TYR A 204 12.74 -22.62 1.16
CA TYR A 204 13.11 -23.12 -0.18
C TYR A 204 14.60 -22.91 -0.51
N PHE A 205 15.27 -22.00 0.20
CA PHE A 205 16.71 -21.79 0.08
C PHE A 205 17.53 -23.03 0.49
N LEU A 206 16.98 -23.96 1.28
CA LEU A 206 17.63 -25.23 1.57
C LEU A 206 17.96 -26.02 0.29
N PHE A 207 17.09 -25.96 -0.72
CA PHE A 207 17.34 -26.61 -2.00
C PHE A 207 18.50 -25.95 -2.76
N VAL A 208 18.65 -24.62 -2.65
CA VAL A 208 19.82 -23.89 -3.17
C VAL A 208 21.10 -24.35 -2.45
N VAL A 209 21.08 -24.47 -1.13
CA VAL A 209 22.24 -24.94 -0.35
C VAL A 209 22.66 -26.35 -0.76
N ILE A 210 21.71 -27.26 -0.98
CA ILE A 210 21.97 -28.61 -1.49
C ILE A 210 22.63 -28.54 -2.88
N ALA A 211 22.09 -27.72 -3.78
CA ALA A 211 22.66 -27.53 -5.12
C ALA A 211 24.09 -26.98 -5.07
N LEU A 212 24.37 -26.00 -4.21
CA LEU A 212 25.71 -25.42 -4.04
C LEU A 212 26.71 -26.43 -3.48
N ASN A 213 26.27 -27.33 -2.58
CA ASN A 213 27.10 -28.44 -2.11
C ASN A 213 27.46 -29.42 -3.23
N LEU A 214 26.51 -29.74 -4.13
CA LEU A 214 26.80 -30.59 -5.29
C LEU A 214 27.68 -29.89 -6.32
N VAL A 215 27.54 -28.57 -6.51
CA VAL A 215 28.45 -27.76 -7.33
C VAL A 215 29.87 -27.82 -6.77
N ALA A 216 30.03 -27.67 -5.46
CA ALA A 216 31.34 -27.77 -4.80
C ALA A 216 31.94 -29.18 -4.94
N LEU A 217 31.13 -30.23 -4.75
CA LEU A 217 31.56 -31.61 -4.93
C LEU A 217 31.99 -31.89 -6.37
N TYR A 218 31.17 -31.50 -7.35
CA TYR A 218 31.48 -31.63 -8.78
C TYR A 218 32.82 -30.98 -9.12
N TRP A 219 33.07 -29.77 -8.61
CA TRP A 219 34.32 -29.06 -8.84
C TRP A 219 35.52 -29.74 -8.19
N LEU A 220 35.41 -30.08 -6.90
CA LEU A 220 36.51 -30.64 -6.11
C LEU A 220 36.90 -32.06 -6.54
N VAL A 221 35.95 -32.84 -7.08
CA VAL A 221 36.19 -34.22 -7.53
C VAL A 221 36.54 -34.28 -9.01
N GLY A 222 35.83 -33.53 -9.86
CA GLY A 222 35.87 -33.72 -11.31
C GLY A 222 36.66 -32.68 -12.11
N GLN A 223 37.04 -31.54 -11.52
CA GLN A 223 37.63 -30.41 -12.27
C GLN A 223 39.02 -29.98 -11.77
N THR A 224 39.56 -30.64 -10.75
CA THR A 224 40.85 -30.28 -10.16
C THR A 224 41.84 -31.44 -10.19
N GLU A 225 42.97 -31.26 -10.88
CA GLU A 225 44.16 -32.14 -10.80
C GLU A 225 45.02 -31.82 -9.55
N GLU A 226 44.40 -31.31 -8.48
CA GLU A 226 45.10 -30.98 -7.27
C GLU A 226 45.55 -32.24 -6.52
N ALA A 227 46.75 -32.18 -5.92
CA ALA A 227 47.22 -33.22 -5.01
C ALA A 227 46.19 -33.50 -3.90
N LEU A 228 45.97 -34.78 -3.58
CA LEU A 228 44.96 -35.26 -2.61
C LEU A 228 44.95 -34.44 -1.29
N ARG A 229 46.12 -34.08 -0.76
CA ARG A 229 46.25 -33.27 0.46
C ARG A 229 45.58 -31.89 0.35
N LEU A 230 45.68 -31.24 -0.80
CA LEU A 230 45.07 -29.94 -1.02
C LEU A 230 43.55 -30.08 -1.18
N ARG A 231 43.09 -31.09 -1.94
CA ARG A 231 41.67 -31.45 -2.07
C ARG A 231 41.03 -31.69 -0.71
N LEU A 232 41.65 -32.49 0.17
CA LEU A 232 41.17 -32.71 1.54
C LEU A 232 41.10 -31.44 2.37
N ARG A 233 42.05 -30.50 2.21
CA ARG A 233 41.98 -29.18 2.87
C ARG A 233 40.83 -28.35 2.35
N GLN A 234 40.53 -28.39 1.05
CA GLN A 234 39.39 -27.68 0.46
C GLN A 234 38.07 -28.28 0.95
N LEU A 235 37.95 -29.61 0.96
CA LEU A 235 36.80 -30.32 1.52
C LEU A 235 36.60 -29.98 3.00
N ARG A 236 37.66 -29.96 3.79
CA ARG A 236 37.59 -29.53 5.19
C ARG A 236 37.14 -28.09 5.32
N ALA A 237 37.66 -27.17 4.52
CA ALA A 237 37.26 -25.77 4.55
C ALA A 237 35.79 -25.59 4.14
N TRP A 238 35.32 -26.36 3.15
CA TRP A 238 33.93 -26.39 2.74
C TRP A 238 33.01 -26.98 3.82
N ALA A 239 33.42 -28.09 4.45
CA ALA A 239 32.69 -28.69 5.57
C ALA A 239 32.61 -27.72 6.77
N LEU A 240 33.69 -27.00 7.08
CA LEU A 240 33.67 -25.94 8.09
C LEU A 240 32.73 -24.79 7.71
N ALA A 241 32.63 -24.45 6.43
CA ALA A 241 31.66 -23.47 5.95
C ALA A 241 30.21 -23.97 6.17
N GLN A 242 29.90 -25.24 5.87
CA GLN A 242 28.59 -25.82 6.20
C GLN A 242 28.30 -25.79 7.71
N GLY A 243 29.31 -26.10 8.54
CA GLY A 243 29.23 -25.95 9.99
C GLY A 243 28.93 -24.51 10.41
N GLY A 244 29.55 -23.52 9.76
CA GLY A 244 29.25 -22.10 9.97
C GLY A 244 27.81 -21.72 9.61
N VAL A 245 27.29 -22.21 8.48
CA VAL A 245 25.87 -22.01 8.10
C VAL A 245 24.95 -22.60 9.15
N LEU A 246 25.21 -23.85 9.57
CA LEU A 246 24.42 -24.52 10.58
C LEU A 246 24.46 -23.79 11.92
N VAL A 247 25.63 -23.35 12.39
CA VAL A 247 25.76 -22.60 13.65
C VAL A 247 24.96 -21.29 13.61
N LEU A 248 25.00 -20.56 12.50
CA LEU A 248 24.25 -19.31 12.36
C LEU A 248 22.74 -19.55 12.30
N TRP A 249 22.29 -20.66 11.71
CA TRP A 249 20.87 -21.00 11.59
C TRP A 249 20.32 -21.83 12.75
N LEU A 250 21.21 -22.35 13.62
CA LEU A 250 20.87 -23.21 14.76
C LEU A 250 19.77 -22.62 15.67
N PRO A 251 19.75 -21.31 15.99
CA PRO A 251 18.69 -20.74 16.81
C PRO A 251 17.28 -20.89 16.22
N TRP A 252 17.17 -21.00 14.90
CA TRP A 252 15.91 -21.11 14.18
C TRP A 252 15.55 -22.55 13.78
N LEU A 253 16.51 -23.48 13.84
CA LEU A 253 16.31 -24.87 13.45
C LEU A 253 15.13 -25.56 14.18
N PRO A 254 14.91 -25.37 15.50
CA PRO A 254 13.74 -25.95 16.17
C PRO A 254 12.41 -25.38 15.66
N ILE A 255 12.38 -24.09 15.34
CA ILE A 255 11.19 -23.40 14.81
C ILE A 255 10.89 -23.90 13.40
N PHE A 256 11.93 -23.96 12.55
CA PHE A 256 11.82 -24.55 11.21
C PHE A 256 11.27 -25.98 11.26
N TRP A 257 11.82 -26.82 12.15
CA TRP A 257 11.39 -28.21 12.27
C TRP A 257 9.88 -28.29 12.58
N ARG A 258 9.43 -27.53 13.59
CA ARG A 258 8.00 -27.45 13.95
C ARG A 258 7.15 -26.97 12.78
N GLN A 259 7.52 -25.85 12.13
CA GLN A 259 6.75 -25.30 11.01
C GLN A 259 6.70 -26.23 9.79
N ALA A 260 7.74 -27.05 9.58
CA ALA A 260 7.80 -28.02 8.49
C ALA A 260 6.97 -29.29 8.75
N THR A 261 6.89 -29.75 10.00
CA THR A 261 6.15 -30.97 10.36
C THR A 261 4.71 -30.70 10.79
N GLU A 262 4.45 -29.53 11.35
CA GLU A 262 3.18 -29.09 11.91
C GLU A 262 2.93 -27.64 11.45
N PRO A 263 2.52 -27.38 10.20
CA PRO A 263 2.28 -26.01 9.74
C PRO A 263 1.05 -25.39 10.45
N PRO A 264 1.08 -24.09 10.82
CA PRO A 264 0.00 -23.41 11.57
C PRO A 264 -1.26 -23.10 10.74
N VAL A 265 -1.24 -23.44 9.46
CA VAL A 265 -2.15 -22.95 8.43
C VAL A 265 -2.73 -24.12 7.64
N PRO A 266 -3.96 -24.01 7.13
CA PRO A 266 -4.53 -25.08 6.35
C PRO A 266 -3.72 -25.26 5.05
N PRO A 267 -3.62 -26.48 4.50
CA PRO A 267 -3.02 -26.66 3.19
C PRO A 267 -3.81 -25.88 2.13
N TRP A 268 -3.29 -24.74 1.68
CA TRP A 268 -3.88 -23.96 0.57
C TRP A 268 -3.62 -24.58 -0.81
N ARG A 269 -2.91 -25.72 -0.86
CA ARG A 269 -2.74 -26.56 -2.05
C ARG A 269 -3.13 -27.98 -1.74
N VAL A 270 -3.77 -28.61 -2.71
CA VAL A 270 -4.05 -30.04 -2.72
C VAL A 270 -2.89 -30.79 -3.38
N PRO A 271 -2.60 -32.03 -2.96
CA PRO A 271 -1.69 -32.91 -3.69
C PRO A 271 -2.13 -33.05 -5.16
N TRP A 272 -1.17 -33.23 -6.06
CA TRP A 272 -1.47 -33.46 -7.46
C TRP A 272 -2.31 -34.73 -7.63
N GLN A 273 -3.55 -34.58 -8.11
CA GLN A 273 -4.49 -35.70 -8.30
C GLN A 273 -4.26 -36.47 -9.63
N GLY A 274 -3.00 -36.59 -10.07
CA GLY A 274 -2.62 -37.31 -11.29
C GLY A 274 -1.61 -36.58 -12.16
N THR A 275 -1.28 -37.18 -13.31
CA THR A 275 -0.26 -36.67 -14.25
C THR A 275 -0.64 -35.33 -14.87
N ALA A 276 -1.94 -35.04 -15.05
CA ALA A 276 -2.41 -33.77 -15.60
C ALA A 276 -2.04 -32.59 -14.69
N ALA A 277 -2.20 -32.71 -13.37
CA ALA A 277 -1.87 -31.66 -12.40
C ALA A 277 -0.35 -31.41 -12.31
N LEU A 278 0.44 -32.49 -12.41
CA LEU A 278 1.90 -32.42 -12.53
C LEU A 278 2.32 -31.69 -13.82
N VAL A 279 1.74 -32.07 -14.97
CA VAL A 279 2.02 -31.44 -16.26
C VAL A 279 1.59 -29.98 -16.27
N ALA A 280 0.45 -29.64 -15.66
CA ALA A 280 0.01 -28.25 -15.50
C ALA A 280 1.02 -27.42 -14.69
N SER A 281 1.51 -27.96 -13.57
CA SER A 281 2.51 -27.27 -12.73
C SER A 281 3.86 -27.14 -13.44
N LEU A 282 4.27 -28.17 -14.21
CA LEU A 282 5.48 -28.11 -15.04
C LEU A 282 5.34 -27.06 -16.16
N SER A 283 4.18 -27.03 -16.81
CA SER A 283 3.84 -26.08 -17.87
C SER A 283 3.84 -24.65 -17.35
N GLU A 284 3.21 -24.42 -16.19
CA GLU A 284 3.24 -23.14 -15.48
C GLU A 284 4.66 -22.74 -15.10
N SER A 285 5.47 -23.66 -14.56
CA SER A 285 6.86 -23.42 -14.19
C SER A 285 7.69 -22.93 -15.37
N VAL A 286 7.63 -23.65 -16.49
CA VAL A 286 8.39 -23.32 -17.69
C VAL A 286 7.88 -22.04 -18.34
N SER A 287 6.56 -21.86 -18.40
CA SER A 287 5.91 -20.63 -18.87
C SER A 287 6.35 -19.41 -18.06
N ALA A 288 6.32 -19.51 -16.73
CA ALA A 288 6.76 -18.44 -15.84
C ALA A 288 8.25 -18.11 -16.01
N MET A 289 9.11 -19.12 -16.14
CA MET A 289 10.56 -18.94 -16.29
C MET A 289 11.00 -18.52 -17.71
N LEU A 290 10.13 -18.58 -18.73
CA LEU A 290 10.41 -18.10 -20.09
C LEU A 290 9.72 -16.78 -20.45
N SER A 291 8.47 -16.63 -20.01
CA SER A 291 7.56 -15.57 -20.44
C SER A 291 6.82 -14.89 -19.29
N GLY A 292 7.04 -15.28 -18.03
CA GLY A 292 6.33 -14.71 -16.88
C GLY A 292 4.94 -15.31 -16.63
N GLN A 293 4.35 -14.92 -15.49
CA GLN A 293 3.06 -15.44 -15.01
C GLN A 293 1.85 -14.82 -15.73
N SER A 294 2.06 -13.69 -16.41
CA SER A 294 1.01 -12.99 -17.15
C SER A 294 0.72 -13.59 -18.54
N ALA A 295 1.44 -14.65 -18.93
CA ALA A 295 1.15 -15.45 -20.12
C ALA A 295 -0.18 -16.22 -19.99
N PRO A 296 -1.06 -16.26 -21.01
CA PRO A 296 -2.35 -16.93 -20.91
C PRO A 296 -2.16 -18.42 -20.64
N LEU A 297 -2.93 -18.97 -19.71
CA LEU A 297 -2.92 -20.39 -19.36
C LEU A 297 -3.03 -21.30 -20.59
N ALA A 298 -3.86 -20.92 -21.57
CA ALA A 298 -4.05 -21.64 -22.83
C ALA A 298 -2.79 -21.77 -23.69
N THR A 299 -1.75 -20.95 -23.44
CA THR A 299 -0.48 -20.97 -24.18
C THR A 299 0.66 -21.63 -23.41
N HIS A 300 0.45 -22.05 -22.16
CA HIS A 300 1.54 -22.61 -21.32
C HIS A 300 2.16 -23.86 -21.96
N TRP A 301 1.37 -24.71 -22.63
CA TRP A 301 1.88 -25.90 -23.33
C TRP A 301 2.88 -25.54 -24.45
N PHE A 302 2.69 -24.42 -25.12
CA PHE A 302 3.58 -23.94 -26.17
C PHE A 302 4.93 -23.53 -25.58
N TRP A 303 4.91 -22.82 -24.44
CA TRP A 303 6.12 -22.49 -23.69
C TRP A 303 6.83 -23.72 -23.15
N LEU A 304 6.09 -24.74 -22.72
CA LEU A 304 6.65 -26.02 -22.33
C LEU A 304 7.44 -26.67 -23.48
N LEU A 305 6.89 -26.72 -24.70
CA LEU A 305 7.58 -27.26 -25.86
C LEU A 305 8.87 -26.48 -26.18
N ILE A 306 8.81 -25.15 -26.15
CA ILE A 306 10.00 -24.30 -26.34
C ILE A 306 11.03 -24.55 -25.23
N GLY A 307 10.60 -24.61 -23.98
CA GLY A 307 11.49 -24.85 -22.84
C GLY A 307 12.16 -26.22 -22.92
N VAL A 308 11.44 -27.26 -23.32
CA VAL A 308 11.99 -28.59 -23.57
C VAL A 308 12.99 -28.55 -24.73
N ALA A 309 12.67 -27.86 -25.84
CA ALA A 309 13.60 -27.71 -26.96
C ALA A 309 14.89 -26.96 -26.55
N LEU A 310 14.78 -25.90 -25.75
CA LEU A 310 15.92 -25.15 -25.20
C LEU A 310 16.72 -25.98 -24.20
N LEU A 311 16.07 -26.83 -23.41
CA LEU A 311 16.72 -27.77 -22.49
C LEU A 311 17.52 -28.83 -23.27
N ILE A 312 16.90 -29.45 -24.28
CA ILE A 312 17.56 -30.44 -25.15
C ILE A 312 18.71 -29.79 -25.90
N GLY A 313 18.49 -28.64 -26.55
CA GLY A 313 19.50 -27.90 -27.28
C GLY A 313 20.68 -27.47 -26.39
N GLY A 314 20.37 -26.94 -25.21
CA GLY A 314 21.37 -26.62 -24.18
C GLY A 314 22.17 -27.83 -23.74
N THR A 315 21.53 -28.98 -23.54
CA THR A 315 22.20 -30.24 -23.15
C THR A 315 23.09 -30.79 -24.26
N ILE A 316 22.62 -30.79 -25.51
CA ILE A 316 23.42 -31.20 -26.67
C ILE A 316 24.65 -30.31 -26.80
N PHE A 317 24.47 -28.99 -26.67
CA PHE A 317 25.57 -28.05 -26.74
C PHE A 317 26.53 -28.20 -25.55
N ALA A 318 26.02 -28.42 -24.35
CA ALA A 318 26.81 -28.68 -23.15
C ALA A 318 27.72 -29.90 -23.33
N ARG A 319 27.19 -30.99 -23.89
CA ARG A 319 27.97 -32.21 -24.21
C ARG A 319 29.06 -31.93 -25.24
N ARG A 320 28.78 -31.11 -26.26
CA ARG A 320 29.76 -30.74 -27.29
C ARG A 320 30.84 -29.79 -26.79
N ASN A 321 30.52 -28.92 -25.83
CA ASN A 321 31.40 -27.83 -25.40
C ASN A 321 31.99 -27.98 -24.00
N ALA A 322 31.72 -29.07 -23.26
CA ALA A 322 32.35 -29.52 -22.00
C ALA A 322 32.70 -28.43 -20.95
N LYS A 323 32.11 -27.23 -21.01
CA LYS A 323 32.39 -26.14 -20.09
C LYS A 323 31.72 -26.45 -18.75
N PRO A 324 32.44 -26.27 -17.62
CA PRO A 324 31.88 -26.54 -16.28
C PRO A 324 30.66 -25.65 -15.97
N GLY A 325 30.55 -24.50 -16.65
CA GLY A 325 29.40 -23.59 -16.54
C GLY A 325 28.05 -24.26 -16.78
N TRP A 326 27.95 -25.19 -17.75
CA TRP A 326 26.69 -25.89 -18.03
C TRP A 326 26.23 -26.77 -16.86
N VAL A 327 27.16 -27.50 -16.25
CA VAL A 327 26.86 -28.36 -15.09
C VAL A 327 26.49 -27.53 -13.88
N ILE A 328 27.20 -26.42 -13.64
CA ILE A 328 26.90 -25.50 -12.53
C ILE A 328 25.50 -24.92 -12.67
N VAL A 329 25.14 -24.41 -13.85
CA VAL A 329 23.80 -23.85 -14.10
C VAL A 329 22.72 -24.95 -14.00
N ALA A 330 22.99 -26.15 -14.49
CA ALA A 330 22.05 -27.27 -14.38
C ALA A 330 21.81 -27.69 -12.93
N LEU A 331 22.88 -27.86 -12.14
CA LEU A 331 22.79 -28.21 -10.72
C LEU A 331 22.10 -27.11 -9.91
N TYR A 332 22.36 -25.84 -10.19
CA TYR A 332 21.68 -24.75 -9.47
C TYR A 332 20.20 -24.62 -9.85
N THR A 333 19.85 -24.84 -11.12
CA THR A 333 18.50 -24.55 -11.62
C THR A 333 17.58 -25.77 -11.51
N PHE A 334 17.98 -26.89 -12.10
CA PHE A 334 17.07 -28.02 -12.30
C PHE A 334 17.05 -28.99 -11.11
N LEU A 335 18.13 -29.09 -10.33
CA LEU A 335 18.12 -29.95 -9.14
C LEU A 335 17.16 -29.42 -8.05
N PRO A 336 17.16 -28.13 -7.66
CA PRO A 336 16.17 -27.63 -6.72
C PRO A 336 14.74 -27.78 -7.21
N LEU A 337 14.50 -27.62 -8.51
CA LEU A 337 13.19 -27.89 -9.11
C LEU A 337 12.81 -29.37 -9.01
N ALA A 338 13.74 -30.28 -9.30
CA ALA A 338 13.51 -31.72 -9.17
C ALA A 338 13.24 -32.12 -7.70
N ILE A 339 13.95 -31.53 -6.74
CA ILE A 339 13.70 -31.73 -5.31
C ILE A 339 12.31 -31.19 -4.94
N LEU A 340 11.98 -29.95 -5.34
CA LEU A 340 10.68 -29.34 -5.08
C LEU A 340 9.53 -30.20 -5.61
N PHE A 341 9.62 -30.63 -6.87
CA PHE A 341 8.61 -31.49 -7.49
C PHE A 341 8.56 -32.87 -6.84
N GLY A 342 9.71 -33.45 -6.51
CA GLY A 342 9.81 -34.73 -5.81
C GLY A 342 9.13 -34.69 -4.44
N VAL A 343 9.44 -33.68 -3.63
CA VAL A 343 8.83 -33.48 -2.30
C VAL A 343 7.34 -33.17 -2.42
N THR A 344 6.93 -32.40 -3.43
CA THR A 344 5.51 -32.14 -3.74
C THR A 344 4.75 -33.42 -4.07
N LEU A 345 5.40 -34.34 -4.79
CA LEU A 345 4.82 -35.62 -5.18
C LEU A 345 4.76 -36.63 -4.03
N THR A 346 5.76 -36.65 -3.15
CA THR A 346 5.95 -37.76 -2.19
C THR A 346 5.73 -37.39 -0.73
N VAL A 347 5.77 -36.12 -0.35
CA VAL A 347 5.74 -35.69 1.06
C VAL A 347 4.59 -34.72 1.33
N THR A 348 4.59 -33.54 0.71
CA THR A 348 3.64 -32.47 1.02
C THR A 348 3.58 -31.47 -0.14
N PRO A 349 2.41 -30.90 -0.50
CA PRO A 349 2.25 -30.06 -1.68
C PRO A 349 2.93 -28.69 -1.55
N LEU A 350 4.26 -28.64 -1.71
CA LEU A 350 5.08 -27.41 -1.58
C LEU A 350 5.10 -26.54 -2.83
N TYR A 351 4.80 -27.10 -4.01
CA TYR A 351 4.91 -26.36 -5.26
C TYR A 351 4.04 -25.10 -5.27
N HIS A 352 4.69 -23.96 -5.50
CA HIS A 352 4.05 -22.72 -5.95
C HIS A 352 5.03 -21.99 -6.86
N VAL A 353 4.51 -21.52 -8.00
CA VAL A 353 5.28 -20.82 -9.04
C VAL A 353 6.17 -19.69 -8.50
N ARG A 354 5.76 -18.92 -7.48
CA ARG A 354 6.55 -17.83 -6.90
C ARG A 354 7.91 -18.23 -6.34
N TYR A 355 8.04 -19.43 -5.79
CA TYR A 355 9.31 -19.91 -5.23
C TYR A 355 10.35 -20.21 -6.30
N LEU A 356 9.94 -20.31 -7.57
CA LEU A 356 10.85 -20.52 -8.70
C LEU A 356 11.72 -19.28 -8.98
N MET A 357 11.38 -18.13 -8.41
CA MET A 357 12.18 -16.91 -8.51
C MET A 357 13.64 -17.12 -8.02
N LEU A 358 13.87 -18.04 -7.08
CA LEU A 358 15.21 -18.40 -6.61
C LEU A 358 16.11 -18.98 -7.72
N TYR A 359 15.50 -19.60 -8.72
CA TYR A 359 16.18 -20.37 -9.78
C TYR A 359 16.10 -19.66 -11.15
N ALA A 360 15.12 -18.79 -11.34
CA ALA A 360 14.81 -18.13 -12.60
C ALA A 360 16.01 -17.40 -13.26
N PRO A 361 16.90 -16.68 -12.55
CA PRO A 361 18.00 -15.98 -13.20
C PRO A 361 19.00 -16.91 -13.89
N LEU A 362 19.27 -18.08 -13.30
CA LEU A 362 20.16 -19.07 -13.90
C LEU A 362 19.48 -19.88 -15.00
N PHE A 363 18.16 -20.01 -14.96
CA PHE A 363 17.40 -20.47 -16.11
C PHE A 363 17.51 -19.49 -17.29
N VAL A 364 17.39 -18.19 -17.06
CA VAL A 364 17.63 -17.17 -18.12
C VAL A 364 19.05 -17.27 -18.67
N LEU A 365 20.05 -17.51 -17.81
CA LEU A 365 21.41 -17.74 -18.26
C LEU A 365 21.57 -19.02 -19.09
N TRP A 366 20.87 -20.11 -18.73
CA TRP A 366 20.80 -21.33 -19.54
C TRP A 366 20.24 -21.05 -20.94
N VAL A 367 19.12 -20.33 -21.01
CA VAL A 367 18.49 -19.93 -22.29
C VAL A 367 19.44 -19.07 -23.12
N ALA A 368 20.10 -18.09 -22.52
CA ALA A 368 21.09 -17.25 -23.20
C ALA A 368 22.27 -18.07 -23.74
N ALA A 369 22.77 -19.04 -22.96
CA ALA A 369 23.86 -19.92 -23.39
C ALA A 369 23.43 -20.83 -24.54
N ALA A 370 22.21 -21.37 -24.50
CA ALA A 370 21.65 -22.21 -25.55
C ALA A 370 21.48 -21.42 -26.85
N LEU A 371 20.89 -20.22 -26.78
CA LEU A 371 20.74 -19.33 -27.94
C LEU A 371 22.07 -18.87 -28.52
N THR A 372 23.08 -18.61 -27.67
CA THR A 372 24.43 -18.32 -28.15
C THR A 372 25.01 -19.50 -28.95
N GLY A 373 24.76 -20.73 -28.48
CA GLY A 373 25.15 -21.95 -29.19
C GLY A 373 24.42 -22.13 -30.52
N VAL A 374 23.10 -21.88 -30.55
CA VAL A 374 22.31 -21.89 -31.79
C VAL A 374 22.82 -20.82 -32.76
N TYR A 375 23.14 -19.61 -32.28
CA TYR A 375 23.64 -18.51 -33.12
C TYR A 375 24.95 -18.87 -33.84
N GLN A 376 25.82 -19.65 -33.19
CA GLN A 376 27.06 -20.13 -33.80
C GLN A 376 26.80 -21.11 -34.96
N HIS A 377 25.66 -21.80 -34.96
CA HIS A 377 25.31 -22.78 -35.99
C HIS A 377 24.34 -22.22 -37.05
N ASN A 378 23.28 -21.54 -36.61
CA ASN A 378 22.28 -20.89 -37.46
C ASN A 378 21.85 -19.55 -36.83
N ARG A 379 22.39 -18.46 -37.39
CA ARG A 379 22.11 -17.09 -36.93
C ARG A 379 20.64 -16.70 -37.09
N GLY A 380 20.00 -17.09 -38.19
CA GLY A 380 18.61 -16.74 -38.48
C GLY A 380 17.65 -17.32 -37.43
N VAL A 381 17.82 -18.61 -37.10
CA VAL A 381 17.01 -19.27 -36.06
C VAL A 381 17.26 -18.65 -34.69
N ALA A 382 18.52 -18.40 -34.31
CA ALA A 382 18.81 -17.78 -33.03
C ALA A 382 18.23 -16.37 -32.88
N LEU A 383 18.32 -15.55 -33.94
CA LEU A 383 17.73 -14.21 -33.95
C LEU A 383 16.21 -14.25 -33.89
N LEU A 384 15.58 -15.17 -34.63
CA LEU A 384 14.13 -15.37 -34.59
C LEU A 384 13.67 -15.78 -33.18
N LEU A 385 14.36 -16.75 -32.54
CA LEU A 385 14.03 -17.18 -31.18
C LEU A 385 14.23 -16.06 -30.15
N ALA A 386 15.31 -15.29 -30.27
CA ALA A 386 15.54 -14.14 -29.40
C ALA A 386 14.47 -13.06 -29.59
N LEU A 387 14.08 -12.76 -30.83
CA LEU A 387 13.01 -11.81 -31.15
C LEU A 387 11.66 -12.28 -30.60
N LEU A 388 11.33 -13.57 -30.76
CA LEU A 388 10.11 -14.16 -30.22
C LEU A 388 10.06 -14.04 -28.70
N LEU A 389 11.16 -14.38 -28.01
CA LEU A 389 11.25 -14.23 -26.56
C LEU A 389 11.04 -12.77 -26.14
N VAL A 390 11.72 -11.81 -26.77
CA VAL A 390 11.56 -10.38 -26.47
C VAL A 390 10.12 -9.92 -26.72
N ALA A 391 9.51 -10.30 -27.84
CA ALA A 391 8.13 -9.93 -28.17
C ALA A 391 7.13 -10.46 -27.13
N VAL A 392 7.28 -11.73 -26.73
CA VAL A 392 6.42 -12.37 -25.73
C VAL A 392 6.64 -11.79 -24.35
N ASN A 393 7.88 -11.54 -23.96
CA ASN A 393 8.20 -10.90 -22.68
C ASN A 393 7.63 -9.47 -22.65
N GLY A 394 7.74 -8.71 -23.75
CA GLY A 394 7.12 -7.39 -23.87
C GLY A 394 5.59 -7.41 -23.78
N TRP A 395 4.95 -8.35 -24.48
CA TRP A 395 3.49 -8.56 -24.39
C TRP A 395 3.06 -8.98 -22.98
N SER A 396 3.82 -9.87 -22.33
CA SER A 396 3.56 -10.35 -20.98
C SER A 396 3.73 -9.25 -19.92
N LEU A 397 4.74 -8.38 -20.07
CA LEU A 397 4.90 -7.18 -19.25
C LEU A 397 3.75 -6.19 -19.42
N HIS A 398 3.35 -5.94 -20.67
CA HIS A 398 2.20 -5.08 -20.93
C HIS A 398 0.95 -5.60 -20.22
N ARG A 399 0.68 -6.91 -20.33
CA ARG A 399 -0.43 -7.55 -19.60
C ARG A 399 -0.29 -7.43 -18.09
N PHE A 400 0.89 -7.64 -17.54
CA PHE A 400 1.13 -7.51 -16.11
C PHE A 400 0.73 -6.12 -15.60
N TRP A 401 1.11 -5.05 -16.29
CA TRP A 401 0.79 -3.68 -15.86
C TRP A 401 -0.61 -3.19 -16.25
N SER A 402 -1.21 -3.72 -17.31
CA SER A 402 -2.44 -3.17 -17.89
C SER A 402 -3.68 -4.03 -17.70
N ALA A 403 -3.53 -5.31 -17.35
CA ALA A 403 -4.66 -6.24 -17.32
C ALA A 403 -5.23 -6.34 -15.89
N PRO A 404 -6.55 -6.08 -15.69
CA PRO A 404 -7.15 -6.02 -14.36
C PRO A 404 -6.94 -7.26 -13.49
N GLN A 405 -6.87 -8.45 -14.08
CA GLN A 405 -6.69 -9.69 -13.31
C GLN A 405 -5.30 -9.84 -12.64
N PHE A 406 -4.34 -8.97 -12.95
CA PHE A 406 -3.03 -8.94 -12.30
C PHE A 406 -2.84 -7.73 -11.38
N GLN A 407 -3.83 -6.84 -11.32
CA GLN A 407 -3.83 -5.74 -10.37
C GLN A 407 -4.09 -6.29 -8.97
N SER A 408 -3.35 -5.79 -8.00
CA SER A 408 -3.61 -6.04 -6.59
C SER A 408 -4.99 -5.53 -6.20
N ASP A 409 -5.60 -6.15 -5.19
CA ASP A 409 -6.85 -5.69 -4.60
C ASP A 409 -6.70 -4.27 -4.04
N ASP A 410 -7.63 -3.38 -4.37
CA ASP A 410 -7.62 -1.98 -3.94
C ASP A 410 -8.04 -1.83 -2.46
N HIS A 411 -7.21 -2.40 -1.58
CA HIS A 411 -7.37 -2.30 -0.14
C HIS A 411 -7.29 -0.84 0.34
N ARG A 412 -6.45 -0.02 -0.30
CA ARG A 412 -6.35 1.41 -0.01
C ARG A 412 -7.68 2.13 -0.20
N GLY A 413 -8.31 1.99 -1.37
CA GLY A 413 -9.60 2.60 -1.66
C GLY A 413 -10.73 2.04 -0.81
N ALA A 414 -10.75 0.72 -0.58
CA ALA A 414 -11.75 0.08 0.29
C ALA A 414 -11.67 0.57 1.74
N VAL A 415 -10.45 0.66 2.31
CA VAL A 415 -10.25 1.08 3.70
C VAL A 415 -10.45 2.58 3.87
N SER A 416 -10.11 3.42 2.88
CA SER A 416 -10.43 4.86 2.91
C SER A 416 -11.93 5.10 3.03
N ARG A 417 -12.73 4.46 2.15
CA ARG A 417 -14.20 4.56 2.19
C ARG A 417 -14.77 4.06 3.51
N LEU A 418 -14.35 2.87 3.95
CA LEU A 418 -14.77 2.31 5.23
C LEU A 418 -14.46 3.31 6.37
N ALA A 419 -13.27 3.91 6.40
CA ALA A 419 -12.86 4.85 7.43
C ALA A 419 -13.62 6.19 7.38
N GLU A 420 -13.94 6.68 6.19
CA GLU A 420 -14.75 7.89 5.95
C GLU A 420 -16.21 7.72 6.38
N GLU A 421 -16.77 6.51 6.23
CA GLU A 421 -18.16 6.21 6.54
C GLU A 421 -18.39 5.56 7.91
N TRP A 422 -17.31 5.08 8.56
CA TRP A 422 -17.36 4.50 9.90
C TRP A 422 -17.88 5.51 10.92
N ARG A 423 -18.80 5.08 11.79
CA ARG A 423 -19.35 5.89 12.87
C ARG A 423 -19.25 5.14 14.21
N PRO A 424 -19.15 5.86 15.34
CA PRO A 424 -19.32 5.28 16.67
C PRO A 424 -20.57 4.42 16.78
N GLY A 425 -20.37 3.16 17.19
CA GLY A 425 -21.41 2.12 17.21
C GLY A 425 -21.26 1.07 16.10
N ASP A 426 -20.52 1.37 15.03
CA ASP A 426 -20.23 0.41 13.97
C ASP A 426 -19.20 -0.64 14.39
N LEU A 427 -19.43 -1.86 13.92
CA LEU A 427 -18.46 -2.96 13.97
C LEU A 427 -17.77 -3.14 12.63
N ILE A 428 -16.49 -3.52 12.63
CA ILE A 428 -15.80 -4.03 11.43
C ILE A 428 -15.55 -5.53 11.57
N LEU A 429 -16.34 -6.34 10.88
CA LEU A 429 -16.20 -7.79 10.79
C LEU A 429 -15.31 -8.17 9.61
N VAL A 430 -14.14 -8.75 9.90
CA VAL A 430 -13.19 -9.23 8.89
C VAL A 430 -13.40 -10.73 8.69
N ASN A 431 -13.94 -11.13 7.53
CA ASN A 431 -14.31 -12.53 7.27
C ASN A 431 -13.06 -13.42 7.33
N ALA A 432 -12.17 -13.35 6.35
CA ALA A 432 -10.84 -13.95 6.49
C ALA A 432 -10.04 -13.20 7.56
N GLY A 433 -10.09 -13.68 8.81
CA GLY A 433 -9.61 -12.93 9.98
C GLY A 433 -8.16 -12.46 9.86
N TRP A 434 -7.31 -13.21 9.18
CA TRP A 434 -5.92 -12.86 8.90
C TRP A 434 -5.75 -11.63 7.98
N ALA A 435 -6.76 -11.28 7.17
CA ALA A 435 -6.74 -10.12 6.27
C ALA A 435 -6.85 -8.75 6.98
N TYR A 436 -7.00 -8.73 8.31
CA TYR A 436 -7.07 -7.48 9.11
C TYR A 436 -5.86 -6.56 8.90
N THR A 437 -4.71 -7.12 8.52
CA THR A 437 -3.49 -6.35 8.25
C THR A 437 -3.66 -5.34 7.12
N ALA A 438 -4.56 -5.60 6.16
CA ALA A 438 -4.89 -4.63 5.11
C ALA A 438 -5.57 -3.38 5.71
N ILE A 439 -6.55 -3.58 6.60
CA ILE A 439 -7.22 -2.48 7.31
C ILE A 439 -6.24 -1.75 8.21
N GLU A 440 -5.43 -2.45 9.00
CA GLU A 440 -4.43 -1.80 9.85
C GLU A 440 -3.36 -1.02 9.08
N THR A 441 -3.00 -1.49 7.87
CA THR A 441 -2.01 -0.83 7.01
C THR A 441 -2.58 0.46 6.42
N TYR A 442 -3.84 0.43 5.96
CA TYR A 442 -4.47 1.54 5.25
C TYR A 442 -5.36 2.44 6.09
N TRP A 443 -5.63 2.09 7.35
CA TRP A 443 -6.41 2.95 8.24
C TRP A 443 -5.73 4.33 8.34
N PRO A 444 -6.45 5.44 8.09
CA PRO A 444 -5.86 6.77 8.14
C PRO A 444 -5.22 7.06 9.50
N LYS A 445 -3.92 7.36 9.50
CA LYS A 445 -3.12 7.64 10.71
C LYS A 445 -2.37 8.98 10.65
N VAL A 446 -2.36 9.60 9.48
CA VAL A 446 -1.62 10.85 9.19
C VAL A 446 -2.48 11.78 8.36
N LEU A 447 -2.44 13.07 8.69
CA LEU A 447 -3.14 14.12 7.97
C LEU A 447 -2.38 14.48 6.68
N ILE A 448 -3.03 14.39 5.52
CA ILE A 448 -2.48 14.74 4.21
C ILE A 448 -3.33 15.83 3.57
N GLY A 449 -2.78 17.04 3.46
CA GLY A 449 -3.49 18.21 2.96
C GLY A 449 -4.11 19.07 4.07
N ALA A 450 -4.63 20.23 3.68
CA ALA A 450 -5.21 21.22 4.59
C ALA A 450 -6.64 20.88 5.04
N ASP A 451 -7.37 20.13 4.22
CA ASP A 451 -8.74 19.71 4.49
C ASP A 451 -8.83 18.31 5.14
N ALA A 452 -7.68 17.71 5.45
CA ALA A 452 -7.64 16.39 6.05
C ALA A 452 -8.22 16.37 7.47
N ALA A 453 -8.91 15.29 7.78
CA ALA A 453 -9.32 14.92 9.13
C ALA A 453 -9.11 13.41 9.32
N LEU A 454 -8.84 13.00 10.55
CA LEU A 454 -8.67 11.59 10.90
C LEU A 454 -9.91 11.05 11.63
N PRO A 455 -10.35 9.83 11.28
CA PRO A 455 -11.23 9.07 12.15
C PRO A 455 -10.46 8.63 13.42
N PRO A 456 -11.15 8.15 14.46
CA PRO A 456 -10.49 7.58 15.62
C PRO A 456 -9.58 6.41 15.23
N PRO A 457 -8.44 6.22 15.93
CA PRO A 457 -7.59 5.06 15.69
C PRO A 457 -8.34 3.77 16.04
N ILE A 458 -8.02 2.68 15.34
CA ILE A 458 -8.53 1.33 15.66
C ILE A 458 -8.19 1.02 17.11
N ALA A 459 -9.21 0.73 17.92
CA ALA A 459 -9.05 0.54 19.37
C ALA A 459 -8.56 -0.86 19.71
N ASN A 460 -9.12 -1.88 19.05
CA ASN A 460 -8.78 -3.27 19.33
C ASN A 460 -9.04 -4.15 18.10
N VAL A 461 -8.28 -5.25 18.01
CA VAL A 461 -8.47 -6.35 17.07
C VAL A 461 -8.70 -7.61 17.89
N THR A 462 -9.90 -8.17 17.84
CA THR A 462 -10.29 -9.35 18.64
C THR A 462 -10.80 -10.47 17.74
N ARG A 463 -10.78 -11.71 18.24
CA ARG A 463 -11.45 -12.83 17.56
C ARG A 463 -12.95 -12.79 17.85
N LEU A 464 -13.74 -13.29 16.91
CA LEU A 464 -15.19 -13.42 17.05
C LEU A 464 -15.57 -14.27 18.29
N SER A 465 -14.83 -15.36 18.54
CA SER A 465 -15.00 -16.21 19.73
C SER A 465 -14.75 -15.45 21.03
N ASP A 466 -13.70 -14.63 21.06
CA ASP A 466 -13.26 -13.93 22.27
C ASP A 466 -14.21 -12.77 22.56
N TYR A 467 -14.65 -12.06 21.53
CA TYR A 467 -15.68 -11.03 21.68
C TYR A 467 -16.93 -11.60 22.35
N ALA A 468 -17.46 -12.74 21.89
CA ALA A 468 -18.67 -13.34 22.45
C ALA A 468 -18.53 -13.71 23.94
N GLN A 469 -17.33 -14.09 24.39
CA GLN A 469 -17.06 -14.45 25.79
C GLN A 469 -16.91 -13.23 26.70
N HIS A 470 -16.50 -12.08 26.14
CA HIS A 470 -16.18 -10.85 26.87
C HIS A 470 -17.24 -9.75 26.71
N ALA A 471 -18.16 -9.89 25.75
CA ALA A 471 -19.27 -8.95 25.55
C ALA A 471 -20.07 -8.76 26.85
N GLY A 472 -20.10 -7.51 27.34
CA GLY A 472 -20.71 -7.15 28.62
C GLY A 472 -19.76 -7.12 29.84
N LYS A 473 -18.50 -7.53 29.69
CA LYS A 473 -17.45 -7.44 30.73
C LYS A 473 -16.44 -6.33 30.46
N THR A 474 -16.19 -6.01 29.19
CA THR A 474 -15.32 -4.89 28.78
C THR A 474 -16.18 -3.69 28.35
N LYS A 475 -15.82 -2.49 28.83
CA LYS A 475 -16.36 -1.23 28.29
C LYS A 475 -15.65 -0.96 26.97
N ASP A 476 -15.98 -1.72 25.93
CA ASP A 476 -15.42 -1.45 24.61
C ASP A 476 -15.83 -0.02 24.22
N PRO A 477 -14.89 0.84 23.83
CA PRO A 477 -15.19 2.23 23.56
C PRO A 477 -16.07 2.30 22.31
N VAL A 478 -17.37 2.52 22.50
CA VAL A 478 -18.34 2.78 21.42
C VAL A 478 -17.86 3.91 20.49
N SER A 479 -16.95 4.76 20.97
CA SER A 479 -16.34 5.87 20.26
C SER A 479 -15.17 5.53 19.33
N ALA A 480 -14.72 4.27 19.24
CA ALA A 480 -13.59 3.89 18.39
C ALA A 480 -13.82 2.58 17.61
N PRO A 481 -13.20 2.41 16.43
CA PRO A 481 -13.38 1.23 15.60
C PRO A 481 -12.92 -0.05 16.30
N LEU A 482 -13.81 -1.05 16.30
CA LEU A 482 -13.53 -2.41 16.76
C LEU A 482 -13.44 -3.35 15.55
N LEU A 483 -12.28 -3.99 15.38
CA LEU A 483 -12.09 -5.03 14.38
C LEU A 483 -12.34 -6.40 15.01
N VAL A 484 -13.32 -7.14 14.49
CA VAL A 484 -13.60 -8.52 14.87
C VAL A 484 -13.21 -9.44 13.72
N ARG A 485 -12.26 -10.31 13.99
CA ARG A 485 -11.73 -11.30 13.05
C ARG A 485 -12.52 -12.59 13.19
N THR A 486 -13.04 -13.12 12.09
CA THR A 486 -13.64 -14.45 12.11
C THR A 486 -12.57 -15.53 11.87
N GLY A 487 -12.84 -16.74 12.36
CA GLY A 487 -12.01 -17.91 12.12
C GLY A 487 -12.59 -18.77 11.00
N SER A 488 -11.87 -19.83 10.62
CA SER A 488 -12.38 -20.81 9.66
C SER A 488 -13.53 -21.59 10.29
N VAL A 489 -14.75 -21.35 9.79
CA VAL A 489 -15.99 -21.94 10.28
C VAL A 489 -15.97 -23.45 10.02
N ASP A 490 -16.19 -24.23 11.08
CA ASP A 490 -16.11 -25.69 11.07
C ASP A 490 -14.74 -26.23 10.59
N GLY A 491 -13.69 -25.40 10.70
CA GLY A 491 -12.30 -25.76 10.39
C GLY A 491 -11.69 -26.76 11.38
N PRO A 492 -10.52 -27.33 11.06
CA PRO A 492 -9.85 -28.29 11.94
C PRO A 492 -9.45 -27.64 13.28
N PRO A 493 -9.76 -28.24 14.45
CA PRO A 493 -9.45 -27.63 15.76
C PRO A 493 -7.96 -27.36 16.00
N SER A 494 -7.08 -28.07 15.29
CA SER A 494 -5.62 -27.87 15.34
C SER A 494 -5.11 -26.69 14.50
N LEU A 495 -6.00 -25.96 13.81
CA LEU A 495 -5.64 -24.79 13.04
C LEU A 495 -4.97 -23.73 13.93
N GLY A 496 -3.85 -23.15 13.48
CA GLY A 496 -3.03 -22.27 14.31
C GLY A 496 -2.44 -22.95 15.54
N TRP A 497 -2.32 -24.28 15.53
CA TRP A 497 -1.96 -25.11 16.69
C TRP A 497 -2.88 -25.00 17.90
N GLY A 498 -4.09 -24.45 17.73
CA GLY A 498 -4.95 -24.08 18.87
C GLY A 498 -4.39 -22.93 19.71
N ASP A 499 -3.37 -22.21 19.21
CA ASP A 499 -2.81 -21.05 19.88
C ASP A 499 -3.86 -19.91 19.90
N PRO A 500 -4.23 -19.36 21.08
CA PRO A 500 -5.18 -18.25 21.20
C PRO A 500 -4.68 -16.96 20.54
N THR A 501 -3.41 -16.86 20.19
CA THR A 501 -2.79 -15.69 19.57
C THR A 501 -2.58 -15.82 18.06
N SER A 502 -2.81 -17.01 17.48
CA SER A 502 -2.68 -17.24 16.03
C SER A 502 -3.65 -16.38 15.20
N ASP A 503 -3.24 -15.96 14.01
CA ASP A 503 -4.13 -15.28 13.06
C ASP A 503 -5.02 -16.28 12.31
N PHE A 504 -4.63 -17.56 12.29
CA PHE A 504 -5.41 -18.67 11.76
C PHE A 504 -5.98 -19.50 12.92
N PHE A 505 -7.29 -19.62 13.00
CA PHE A 505 -7.95 -20.41 14.04
C PHE A 505 -9.28 -20.95 13.52
N ALA A 506 -9.72 -22.07 14.06
CA ALA A 506 -11.03 -22.63 13.78
C ALA A 506 -12.09 -22.08 14.75
N ILE A 507 -13.32 -21.98 14.28
CA ILE A 507 -14.49 -21.65 15.11
C ILE A 507 -15.63 -22.56 14.69
N ASP A 508 -16.34 -23.17 15.64
CA ASP A 508 -17.48 -24.02 15.30
C ASP A 508 -18.71 -23.18 14.95
N ARG A 509 -19.62 -23.77 14.18
CA ARG A 509 -20.88 -23.14 13.79
C ARG A 509 -21.70 -22.58 14.94
N THR A 510 -21.79 -23.30 16.06
CA THR A 510 -22.64 -22.90 17.20
C THR A 510 -22.08 -21.64 17.85
N THR A 511 -20.77 -21.63 18.09
CA THR A 511 -20.07 -20.45 18.61
C THR A 511 -20.14 -19.28 17.64
N THR A 512 -20.01 -19.54 16.33
CA THR A 512 -20.11 -18.50 15.29
C THR A 512 -21.47 -17.81 15.32
N LEU A 513 -22.57 -18.58 15.29
CA LEU A 513 -23.94 -18.04 15.32
C LEU A 513 -24.23 -17.29 16.64
N ALA A 514 -23.83 -17.86 17.77
CA ALA A 514 -24.00 -17.20 19.07
C ALA A 514 -23.21 -15.88 19.17
N ALA A 515 -22.01 -15.83 18.58
CA ALA A 515 -21.19 -14.62 18.55
C ALA A 515 -21.79 -13.54 17.64
N LEU A 516 -22.29 -13.91 16.46
CA LEU A 516 -22.99 -12.99 15.55
C LEU A 516 -24.25 -12.41 16.22
N GLU A 517 -25.02 -13.23 16.93
CA GLU A 517 -26.17 -12.80 17.71
C GLU A 517 -25.79 -11.90 18.90
N THR A 518 -24.59 -12.05 19.44
CA THR A 518 -24.09 -11.14 20.49
C THR A 518 -23.67 -9.80 19.90
N LEU A 519 -23.03 -9.81 18.73
CA LEU A 519 -22.67 -8.60 17.99
C LEU A 519 -23.90 -7.81 17.54
N SER A 520 -24.94 -8.50 17.06
CA SER A 520 -26.20 -7.92 16.58
C SER A 520 -26.92 -7.07 17.63
N ARG A 521 -26.80 -7.46 18.90
CA ARG A 521 -27.40 -6.76 20.04
C ARG A 521 -26.58 -5.56 20.52
N ALA A 522 -25.30 -5.52 20.21
CA ALA A 522 -24.37 -4.48 20.66
C ALA A 522 -24.14 -3.40 19.60
N HIS A 523 -24.30 -3.74 18.31
CA HIS A 523 -23.98 -2.89 17.19
C HIS A 523 -25.16 -2.75 16.24
N THR A 524 -25.42 -1.53 15.79
CA THR A 524 -26.51 -1.22 14.84
C THR A 524 -26.09 -1.41 13.39
N ARG A 525 -24.79 -1.28 13.10
CA ARG A 525 -24.22 -1.48 11.76
C ARG A 525 -22.98 -2.37 11.81
N ILE A 526 -22.85 -3.22 10.80
CA ILE A 526 -21.72 -4.13 10.63
C ILE A 526 -21.11 -3.88 9.25
N TRP A 527 -19.88 -3.39 9.23
CA TRP A 527 -19.02 -3.43 8.05
C TRP A 527 -18.47 -4.85 7.91
N HIS A 528 -18.78 -5.51 6.81
CA HIS A 528 -18.27 -6.83 6.48
C HIS A 528 -17.17 -6.70 5.41
N TYR A 529 -15.93 -6.81 5.86
CA TYR A 529 -14.74 -6.82 5.01
C TYR A 529 -14.45 -8.26 4.57
N ARG A 530 -14.89 -8.60 3.36
CA ARG A 530 -15.06 -9.97 2.91
C ARG A 530 -14.03 -10.35 1.85
N LEU A 531 -13.18 -11.31 2.19
CA LEU A 531 -12.20 -11.96 1.32
C LEU A 531 -12.09 -13.45 1.65
N TYR A 532 -11.64 -14.25 0.67
CA TYR A 532 -11.28 -15.67 0.83
C TYR A 532 -12.34 -16.57 1.50
N ASP A 533 -13.62 -16.36 1.18
CA ASP A 533 -14.74 -17.16 1.71
C ASP A 533 -14.54 -18.66 1.56
N THR A 534 -13.90 -19.10 0.46
CA THR A 534 -13.66 -20.51 0.17
C THR A 534 -12.83 -21.23 1.24
N VAL A 535 -12.09 -20.48 2.06
CA VAL A 535 -11.27 -21.01 3.16
C VAL A 535 -11.89 -20.70 4.52
N ASN A 536 -12.47 -19.51 4.67
CA ASN A 536 -12.94 -19.04 5.97
C ASN A 536 -14.41 -19.40 6.26
N ASP A 537 -15.30 -19.24 5.28
CA ASP A 537 -16.72 -19.51 5.39
C ASP A 537 -17.23 -20.29 4.17
N PRO A 538 -16.71 -21.52 3.94
CA PRO A 538 -16.95 -22.26 2.70
C PRO A 538 -18.42 -22.62 2.49
N ALA A 539 -19.17 -22.81 3.57
CA ALA A 539 -20.61 -23.08 3.55
C ALA A 539 -21.47 -21.80 3.51
N GLY A 540 -20.87 -20.61 3.64
CA GLY A 540 -21.59 -19.34 3.65
C GLY A 540 -22.44 -19.09 4.89
N LEU A 541 -22.08 -19.65 6.05
CA LEU A 541 -22.81 -19.51 7.30
C LEU A 541 -22.94 -18.04 7.74
N ILE A 542 -21.82 -17.29 7.74
CA ILE A 542 -21.81 -15.89 8.18
C ILE A 542 -22.60 -15.04 7.20
N ARG A 543 -22.42 -15.28 5.89
CA ARG A 543 -23.14 -14.58 4.82
C ARG A 543 -24.64 -14.81 4.89
N GLN A 544 -25.05 -16.07 5.07
CA GLN A 544 -26.46 -16.43 5.19
C GLN A 544 -27.06 -15.79 6.44
N TRP A 545 -26.35 -15.85 7.57
CA TRP A 545 -26.81 -15.22 8.79
C TRP A 545 -27.00 -13.70 8.62
N LEU A 546 -26.03 -13.00 8.01
CA LEU A 546 -26.14 -11.56 7.73
C LEU A 546 -27.32 -11.26 6.79
N ALA A 547 -27.55 -12.08 5.76
CA ALA A 547 -28.68 -11.90 4.86
C ALA A 547 -30.05 -12.12 5.53
N ASP A 548 -30.10 -13.00 6.54
CA ASP A 548 -31.34 -13.34 7.25
C ASP A 548 -31.66 -12.38 8.41
N HIS A 549 -30.65 -11.68 8.97
CA HIS A 549 -30.78 -10.88 10.20
C HIS A 549 -30.39 -9.40 10.03
N ALA A 550 -29.99 -9.00 8.84
CA ALA A 550 -29.59 -7.62 8.56
C ALA A 550 -29.97 -7.22 7.12
N ASP A 551 -30.19 -5.92 6.95
CA ASP A 551 -30.41 -5.32 5.64
C ASP A 551 -29.06 -4.88 5.05
N LEU A 552 -28.76 -5.35 3.84
CA LEU A 552 -27.61 -4.88 3.07
C LEU A 552 -27.87 -3.43 2.61
N VAL A 553 -27.00 -2.51 3.02
CA VAL A 553 -27.06 -1.08 2.71
C VAL A 553 -26.13 -0.74 1.54
N GLN A 554 -24.92 -1.31 1.55
CA GLN A 554 -23.90 -1.07 0.54
C GLN A 554 -23.19 -2.38 0.23
N ASP A 555 -22.91 -2.60 -1.06
CA ASP A 555 -22.21 -3.78 -1.57
C ASP A 555 -21.26 -3.33 -2.68
N GLU A 556 -19.99 -3.21 -2.34
CA GLU A 556 -18.99 -2.66 -3.25
C GLU A 556 -17.82 -3.63 -3.46
N PRO A 557 -17.44 -3.91 -4.72
CA PRO A 557 -16.28 -4.73 -4.98
C PRO A 557 -15.01 -4.00 -4.53
N ILE A 558 -14.11 -4.75 -3.89
CA ILE A 558 -12.70 -4.39 -3.76
C ILE A 558 -12.06 -4.83 -5.08
N THR A 559 -11.88 -3.88 -5.99
CA THR A 559 -11.38 -4.17 -7.34
C THR A 559 -9.99 -4.78 -7.28
N GLY A 560 -9.79 -5.91 -7.96
CA GLY A 560 -8.50 -6.60 -8.03
C GLY A 560 -8.69 -8.09 -8.24
N ARG A 561 -7.62 -8.83 -8.00
CA ARG A 561 -7.49 -10.25 -8.34
C ARG A 561 -8.24 -11.22 -7.40
N ASP A 562 -8.47 -10.85 -6.14
CA ASP A 562 -8.98 -11.76 -5.10
C ASP A 562 -10.49 -11.59 -4.87
N TYR A 563 -11.16 -10.76 -5.68
CA TYR A 563 -12.61 -10.55 -5.73
C TYR A 563 -13.23 -10.19 -4.37
N GLY A 564 -12.52 -9.36 -3.60
CA GLY A 564 -13.00 -8.90 -2.29
C GLY A 564 -14.29 -8.06 -2.39
N GLN A 565 -15.03 -7.99 -1.29
CA GLN A 565 -16.23 -7.16 -1.14
C GLN A 565 -16.14 -6.35 0.15
N LEU A 566 -16.54 -5.08 0.06
CA LEU A 566 -16.79 -4.21 1.19
C LEU A 566 -18.30 -4.02 1.29
N GLN A 567 -18.89 -4.52 2.38
CA GLN A 567 -20.34 -4.52 2.56
C GLN A 567 -20.71 -3.80 3.86
N LEU A 568 -21.79 -3.03 3.85
CA LEU A 568 -22.37 -2.43 5.04
C LEU A 568 -23.74 -3.04 5.29
N TYR A 569 -23.94 -3.60 6.47
CA TYR A 569 -25.21 -4.15 6.93
C TYR A 569 -25.79 -3.32 8.07
N GLU A 570 -27.09 -3.06 8.02
CA GLU A 570 -27.89 -2.54 9.13
C GLU A 570 -28.62 -3.70 9.79
N VAL A 571 -28.33 -3.96 11.06
CA VAL A 571 -28.84 -5.15 11.74
C VAL A 571 -30.30 -4.96 12.13
N HIS A 572 -31.15 -5.95 11.87
CA HIS A 572 -32.53 -5.93 12.35
C HIS A 572 -32.46 -5.94 13.88
N ASN A 573 -32.97 -4.90 14.55
CA ASN A 573 -33.05 -4.89 16.00
C ASN A 573 -33.95 -6.05 16.47
N ALA A 574 -33.37 -7.20 16.80
CA ALA A 574 -34.07 -8.38 17.32
C ALA A 574 -34.69 -8.15 18.72
N GLY A 575 -34.78 -6.89 19.19
CA GLY A 575 -35.26 -6.50 20.51
C GLY A 575 -36.40 -5.49 20.53
N ALA A 576 -37.08 -5.20 19.42
CA ALA A 576 -38.31 -4.38 19.43
C ALA A 576 -39.60 -5.19 19.61
N ALA A 577 -39.53 -6.53 19.55
CA ALA A 577 -40.67 -7.41 19.80
C ALA A 577 -40.30 -8.45 20.86
N ASN A 578 -40.81 -8.25 22.08
CA ASN A 578 -40.89 -9.23 23.17
C ASN A 578 -39.57 -9.81 23.69
N HIS A 579 -38.86 -9.10 24.56
CA HIS A 579 -38.29 -9.67 25.79
C HIS A 579 -37.90 -8.55 26.75
N ALA A 580 -38.30 -8.67 28.02
CA ALA A 580 -37.91 -7.76 29.08
C ALA A 580 -36.39 -7.61 29.09
N ALA A 581 -35.92 -6.36 29.02
CA ALA A 581 -34.51 -6.01 29.09
C ALA A 581 -33.85 -6.73 30.29
N PRO A 582 -32.78 -7.51 30.08
CA PRO A 582 -31.97 -7.96 31.21
C PRO A 582 -31.35 -6.72 31.83
N ALA A 583 -31.71 -6.46 33.09
CA ALA A 583 -31.08 -5.44 33.91
C ALA A 583 -29.61 -5.82 34.15
N ALA A 584 -28.69 -5.38 33.28
CA ALA A 584 -27.26 -5.33 33.55
C ALA A 584 -26.51 -4.45 32.52
N ASN A 585 -26.30 -3.18 32.87
CA ASN A 585 -25.08 -2.40 32.61
C ASN A 585 -24.44 -2.45 31.20
N THR A 586 -25.18 -2.17 30.14
CA THR A 586 -24.60 -1.61 28.91
C THR A 586 -25.15 -0.21 28.68
N SER A 587 -24.26 0.77 28.62
CA SER A 587 -24.51 2.20 28.41
C SER A 587 -25.04 2.54 27.00
N LEU A 588 -25.71 1.60 26.34
CA LEU A 588 -26.30 1.77 25.02
C LEU A 588 -27.75 2.29 25.09
N SER A 589 -28.43 2.21 26.24
CA SER A 589 -29.85 2.65 26.36
C SER A 589 -30.21 3.54 27.55
N SER A 590 -29.30 3.94 28.45
CA SER A 590 -29.67 4.75 29.62
C SER A 590 -29.10 6.18 29.59
N THR A 591 -30.02 7.14 29.53
CA THR A 591 -29.88 8.56 29.93
C THR A 591 -29.03 9.48 29.03
N LEU A 592 -29.52 9.74 27.81
CA LEU A 592 -29.34 11.10 27.26
C LEU A 592 -30.30 12.02 28.04
N PRO A 593 -29.84 13.04 28.79
CA PRO A 593 -30.73 14.12 29.15
C PRO A 593 -31.15 14.79 27.84
N ILE A 594 -32.41 14.58 27.46
CA ILE A 594 -33.06 15.21 26.31
C ILE A 594 -33.03 16.70 26.59
N THR A 595 -32.11 17.43 25.96
CA THR A 595 -32.23 18.89 25.89
C THR A 595 -33.33 19.13 24.85
N ALA A 596 -34.56 19.22 25.34
CA ALA A 596 -35.77 19.27 24.54
C ALA A 596 -35.77 20.49 23.61
N SER A 597 -35.40 20.25 22.35
CA SER A 597 -35.71 21.13 21.22
C SER A 597 -36.24 20.23 20.11
N THR A 598 -37.41 19.64 20.37
CA THR A 598 -38.07 18.76 19.41
C THR A 598 -38.37 19.56 18.15
N THR A 599 -37.71 19.23 17.04
CA THR A 599 -37.85 19.97 15.77
C THR A 599 -38.35 19.02 14.69
N GLN A 600 -39.45 19.39 14.02
CA GLN A 600 -40.04 18.59 12.96
C GLN A 600 -39.75 19.24 11.60
N ARG A 601 -39.40 18.41 10.62
CA ARG A 601 -39.25 18.78 9.20
C ARG A 601 -39.93 17.71 8.36
N GLY A 602 -40.95 18.09 7.62
CA GLY A 602 -41.84 17.12 6.98
C GLY A 602 -42.43 16.11 7.99
N ASP A 603 -42.38 14.83 7.64
CA ASP A 603 -42.80 13.71 8.49
C ASP A 603 -41.64 13.14 9.37
N ARG A 604 -40.51 13.85 9.49
CA ARG A 604 -39.36 13.48 10.34
C ARG A 604 -39.24 14.41 11.54
N GLN A 605 -39.13 13.85 12.74
CA GLN A 605 -38.98 14.59 13.98
C GLN A 605 -37.64 14.28 14.66
N LEU A 606 -36.83 15.31 14.89
CA LEU A 606 -35.62 15.25 15.69
C LEU A 606 -36.01 15.39 17.16
N LEU A 607 -35.78 14.34 17.95
CA LEU A 607 -36.09 14.30 19.38
C LEU A 607 -34.91 14.76 20.24
N ALA A 608 -33.69 14.45 19.82
CA ALA A 608 -32.47 14.85 20.51
C ALA A 608 -31.27 14.86 19.54
N ALA A 609 -30.34 15.78 19.76
CA ALA A 609 -29.02 15.79 19.13
C ALA A 609 -27.96 16.13 20.17
N LYS A 610 -26.90 15.32 20.27
CA LYS A 610 -25.82 15.54 21.22
C LYS A 610 -24.47 15.22 20.56
N PRO A 611 -23.54 16.19 20.47
CA PRO A 611 -22.18 15.89 20.05
C PRO A 611 -21.48 15.02 21.11
N LEU A 612 -20.64 14.08 20.67
CA LEU A 612 -19.84 13.25 21.58
C LEU A 612 -18.74 14.05 22.29
N SER A 613 -18.40 15.25 21.78
CA SER A 613 -17.46 16.18 22.38
C SER A 613 -17.90 17.62 22.09
N THR A 614 -17.85 18.50 23.09
CA THR A 614 -18.14 19.93 22.95
C THR A 614 -16.90 20.74 22.57
N THR A 615 -15.72 20.13 22.64
CA THR A 615 -14.46 20.68 22.14
C THR A 615 -13.68 19.60 21.41
N ILE A 616 -13.13 19.91 20.23
CA ILE A 616 -12.43 18.96 19.38
C ILE A 616 -11.23 19.63 18.68
N PRO A 617 -10.07 18.96 18.58
CA PRO A 617 -8.96 19.47 17.79
C PRO A 617 -9.30 19.51 16.30
N ALA A 618 -8.83 20.54 15.59
CA ALA A 618 -8.83 20.53 14.12
C ALA A 618 -8.08 19.29 13.59
N GLY A 619 -8.56 18.74 12.47
CA GLY A 619 -8.02 17.50 11.90
C GLY A 619 -8.59 16.22 12.51
N GLN A 620 -9.66 16.29 13.29
CA GLN A 620 -10.40 15.13 13.79
C GLN A 620 -11.86 15.15 13.32
N THR A 621 -12.49 13.99 13.32
CA THR A 621 -13.93 13.87 12.99
C THR A 621 -14.80 14.11 14.22
N LEU A 622 -15.68 15.10 14.15
CA LEU A 622 -16.73 15.33 15.15
C LEU A 622 -17.89 14.35 14.92
N TYR A 623 -18.36 13.70 15.98
CA TYR A 623 -19.52 12.82 15.91
C TYR A 623 -20.70 13.36 16.71
N VAL A 624 -21.89 13.27 16.12
CA VAL A 624 -23.14 13.77 16.70
C VAL A 624 -24.16 12.65 16.73
N ARG A 625 -24.57 12.24 17.93
CA ARG A 625 -25.65 11.26 18.09
C ARG A 625 -26.99 11.98 18.06
N THR A 626 -27.87 11.50 17.21
CA THR A 626 -29.20 12.05 16.97
C THR A 626 -30.25 10.98 17.22
N ARG A 627 -31.43 11.38 17.69
CA ARG A 627 -32.58 10.50 17.90
C ARG A 627 -33.76 11.01 17.12
N TRP A 628 -34.35 10.12 16.34
CA TRP A 628 -35.40 10.44 15.38
C TRP A 628 -36.65 9.61 15.60
N GLN A 629 -37.78 10.16 15.17
CA GLN A 629 -39.05 9.46 15.04
C GLN A 629 -39.76 9.95 13.77
N ARG A 630 -40.49 9.07 13.09
CA ARG A 630 -41.41 9.42 12.00
C ARG A 630 -42.79 9.73 12.58
N VAL A 631 -43.38 10.87 12.22
CA VAL A 631 -44.66 11.34 12.79
C VAL A 631 -45.83 10.78 11.98
N ASP A 632 -46.79 10.15 12.67
CA ASP A 632 -47.99 9.55 12.06
C ASP A 632 -48.92 10.61 11.44
N GLY A 633 -49.49 10.27 10.28
CA GLY A 633 -50.53 11.07 9.61
C GLY A 633 -50.04 12.28 8.81
N ALA A 634 -48.74 12.59 8.82
CA ALA A 634 -48.15 13.55 7.89
C ALA A 634 -47.98 12.88 6.51
N PRO A 635 -48.33 13.57 5.40
CA PRO A 635 -48.07 13.01 4.06
C PRO A 635 -46.57 12.77 3.87
N PRO A 636 -46.15 11.66 3.21
CA PRO A 636 -44.74 11.44 2.91
C PRO A 636 -44.21 12.62 2.10
N THR A 637 -43.18 13.29 2.62
CA THR A 637 -42.72 14.57 2.07
C THR A 637 -41.66 14.44 1.00
N ALA A 638 -40.91 13.32 0.98
CA ALA A 638 -39.91 13.00 -0.04
C ALA A 638 -39.62 11.49 -0.06
N ASP A 639 -39.30 10.95 -1.24
CA ASP A 639 -38.94 9.53 -1.44
C ASP A 639 -37.57 9.19 -0.83
N THR A 640 -36.63 10.14 -0.82
CA THR A 640 -35.32 9.97 -0.21
C THR A 640 -34.90 11.24 0.52
N VAL A 641 -34.64 11.10 1.82
CA VAL A 641 -34.25 12.22 2.69
C VAL A 641 -32.78 12.09 3.06
N SER A 642 -32.05 13.18 2.88
CA SER A 642 -30.66 13.32 3.28
C SER A 642 -30.50 14.34 4.41
N LEU A 643 -29.45 14.15 5.19
CA LEU A 643 -29.02 14.99 6.28
C LEU A 643 -27.72 15.68 5.89
N SER A 644 -27.59 16.96 6.21
CA SER A 644 -26.34 17.70 6.07
C SER A 644 -25.96 18.31 7.41
N LEU A 645 -24.91 17.79 8.04
CA LEU A 645 -24.34 18.33 9.27
C LEU A 645 -23.33 19.41 8.88
N ARG A 646 -23.49 20.62 9.43
CA ARG A 646 -22.75 21.81 8.99
C ARG A 646 -22.17 22.58 10.16
N LEU A 647 -20.95 23.08 9.99
CA LEU A 647 -20.26 23.94 10.95
C LEU A 647 -20.08 25.34 10.36
N TYR A 648 -20.53 26.36 11.09
CA TYR A 648 -20.43 27.77 10.69
C TYR A 648 -19.58 28.57 11.67
N ASP A 649 -18.82 29.54 11.16
CA ASP A 649 -18.12 30.52 12.00
C ASP A 649 -19.07 31.61 12.54
N ASP A 650 -18.53 32.57 13.28
CA ASP A 650 -19.25 33.71 13.85
C ASP A 650 -19.76 34.71 12.80
N ARG A 651 -19.18 34.71 11.60
CA ARG A 651 -19.61 35.50 10.43
C ARG A 651 -20.71 34.80 9.61
N GLY A 652 -21.01 33.53 9.92
CA GLY A 652 -21.98 32.72 9.20
C GLY A 652 -21.43 32.02 7.96
N LEU A 653 -20.11 31.93 7.82
CA LEU A 653 -19.46 31.17 6.74
C LEU A 653 -19.42 29.68 7.05
N LEU A 654 -19.67 28.85 6.04
CA LEU A 654 -19.61 27.40 6.15
C LEU A 654 -18.15 26.94 6.15
N ILE A 655 -17.75 26.24 7.21
CA ILE A 655 -16.38 25.79 7.44
C ILE A 655 -16.21 24.30 7.14
N ALA A 656 -17.20 23.51 7.52
CA ALA A 656 -17.22 22.07 7.26
C ALA A 656 -18.66 21.61 7.03
N GLN A 657 -18.83 20.66 6.13
CA GLN A 657 -20.11 20.02 5.84
C GLN A 657 -19.88 18.53 5.60
N GLN A 658 -20.80 17.70 6.09
CA GLN A 658 -20.87 16.29 5.73
C GLN A 658 -22.32 15.87 5.55
N ASP A 659 -22.60 15.27 4.40
CA ASP A 659 -23.92 14.77 4.06
C ASP A 659 -24.02 13.27 4.39
N SER A 660 -25.23 12.80 4.69
CA SER A 660 -25.53 11.40 5.00
C SER A 660 -26.96 11.08 4.56
N THR A 661 -27.18 9.89 4.01
CA THR A 661 -28.50 9.45 3.53
C THR A 661 -28.90 8.15 4.23
N PRO A 662 -29.32 8.20 5.52
CA PRO A 662 -29.64 7.00 6.28
C PRO A 662 -30.88 6.32 5.71
N ARG A 663 -30.81 5.01 5.44
CA ARG A 663 -31.91 4.25 4.80
C ARG A 663 -33.22 4.32 5.58
N TRP A 664 -33.14 4.27 6.92
CA TRP A 664 -34.30 4.44 7.80
C TRP A 664 -35.12 5.70 7.48
N MET A 665 -34.49 6.79 7.04
CA MET A 665 -35.20 8.02 6.70
C MET A 665 -36.14 7.89 5.51
N SER A 666 -36.04 6.81 4.75
CA SER A 666 -36.90 6.54 3.59
C SER A 666 -37.74 5.27 3.75
N ASP A 667 -37.56 4.49 4.82
CA ASP A 667 -38.27 3.22 5.01
C ASP A 667 -39.65 3.43 5.66
N GLU A 668 -40.72 3.14 4.92
CA GLU A 668 -42.10 3.24 5.41
C GLU A 668 -42.43 2.25 6.54
N ARG A 669 -41.71 1.12 6.62
CA ARG A 669 -41.93 0.08 7.65
C ARG A 669 -41.53 0.53 9.05
N THR A 670 -40.91 1.70 9.17
CA THR A 670 -40.33 2.22 10.41
C THR A 670 -41.16 3.33 11.07
N ALA A 671 -42.40 3.54 10.59
CA ALA A 671 -43.36 4.44 11.23
C ALA A 671 -43.47 4.15 12.74
N ASN A 672 -43.47 5.20 13.56
CA ASN A 672 -43.48 5.14 15.04
C ASN A 672 -42.30 4.45 15.73
N THR A 673 -41.23 4.10 15.01
CA THR A 673 -39.98 3.62 15.65
C THR A 673 -39.08 4.80 16.00
N MET A 674 -38.52 4.79 17.22
CA MET A 674 -37.43 5.68 17.59
C MET A 674 -36.11 5.10 17.10
N VAL A 675 -35.32 5.88 16.38
CA VAL A 675 -34.04 5.44 15.84
C VAL A 675 -32.92 6.40 16.23
N ASP A 676 -31.84 5.82 16.75
CA ASP A 676 -30.61 6.53 17.03
C ASP A 676 -29.68 6.47 15.81
N LEU A 677 -29.18 7.62 15.37
CA LEU A 677 -28.24 7.75 14.25
C LEU A 677 -27.02 8.56 14.70
N THR A 678 -25.82 8.12 14.30
CA THR A 678 -24.58 8.87 14.54
C THR A 678 -24.12 9.52 13.24
N LEU A 679 -24.11 10.85 13.21
CA LEU A 679 -23.56 11.64 12.11
C LEU A 679 -22.08 11.92 12.37
N ALA A 680 -21.29 12.04 11.31
CA ALA A 680 -19.91 12.48 11.38
C ALA A 680 -19.75 13.81 10.65
N LEU A 681 -18.79 14.61 11.11
CA LEU A 681 -18.34 15.82 10.46
C LEU A 681 -16.80 15.86 10.54
N PRO A 682 -16.10 15.44 9.48
CA PRO A 682 -14.65 15.59 9.37
C PRO A 682 -14.28 17.08 9.48
N LEU A 683 -13.45 17.46 10.44
CA LEU A 683 -13.01 18.86 10.59
C LEU A 683 -11.65 19.06 9.93
N PRO A 684 -11.53 19.92 8.89
CA PRO A 684 -10.26 20.28 8.28
C PRO A 684 -9.19 20.62 9.32
N VAL A 685 -7.99 20.08 9.16
CA VAL A 685 -6.82 20.43 10.01
C VAL A 685 -6.49 21.93 9.95
N ALA A 686 -6.81 22.59 8.83
CA ALA A 686 -6.63 24.03 8.66
C ALA A 686 -7.70 24.91 9.33
N THR A 687 -8.69 24.31 10.01
CA THR A 687 -9.73 25.06 10.74
C THR A 687 -9.12 25.86 11.87
N GLN A 688 -9.49 27.15 11.97
CA GLN A 688 -8.99 28.03 13.03
C GLN A 688 -9.53 27.61 14.40
N PRO A 689 -8.73 27.70 15.48
CA PRO A 689 -9.26 27.55 16.84
C PRO A 689 -10.31 28.62 17.13
N GLY A 690 -11.43 28.25 17.74
CA GLY A 690 -12.54 29.17 17.96
C GLY A 690 -13.83 28.50 18.39
N SER A 691 -14.94 29.26 18.40
CA SER A 691 -16.29 28.75 18.68
C SER A 691 -17.11 28.79 17.40
N TYR A 692 -17.77 27.68 17.09
CA TYR A 692 -18.49 27.49 15.83
C TYR A 692 -19.91 27.01 16.07
N SER A 693 -20.85 27.48 15.24
CA SER A 693 -22.26 27.07 15.27
C SER A 693 -22.45 25.76 14.50
N LEU A 694 -22.87 24.71 15.18
CA LEU A 694 -23.24 23.44 14.58
C LEU A 694 -24.73 23.41 14.23
N ARG A 695 -25.05 23.13 12.98
CA ARG A 695 -26.42 23.11 12.45
C ARG A 695 -26.68 21.87 11.61
N LEU A 696 -27.95 21.50 11.48
CA LEU A 696 -28.40 20.36 10.71
C LEU A 696 -29.44 20.78 9.67
N LEU A 697 -29.27 20.33 8.43
CA LEU A 697 -30.27 20.47 7.38
C LEU A 697 -30.87 19.12 7.04
N LEU A 698 -32.19 19.10 6.82
CA LEU A 698 -32.91 17.99 6.20
C LEU A 698 -33.36 18.43 4.82
N TYR A 699 -33.08 17.62 3.81
CA TYR A 699 -33.41 17.96 2.43
C TYR A 699 -33.79 16.72 1.63
N GLU A 700 -34.57 16.93 0.59
CA GLU A 700 -34.89 15.88 -0.39
C GLU A 700 -33.66 15.63 -1.27
N ALA A 701 -33.18 14.38 -1.28
CA ALA A 701 -31.94 14.01 -1.95
C ALA A 701 -31.98 14.27 -3.46
N ALA A 702 -33.15 14.14 -4.09
CA ALA A 702 -33.33 14.30 -5.52
C ALA A 702 -33.29 15.76 -5.98
N THR A 703 -33.82 16.69 -5.16
CA THR A 703 -33.99 18.10 -5.53
C THR A 703 -33.01 19.04 -4.83
N GLY A 704 -32.37 18.57 -3.75
CA GLY A 704 -31.54 19.40 -2.88
C GLY A 704 -32.34 20.39 -2.03
N GLN A 705 -33.68 20.37 -2.13
CA GLN A 705 -34.52 21.35 -1.45
C GLN A 705 -34.71 20.99 0.03
N PRO A 706 -34.60 21.97 0.95
CA PRO A 706 -34.89 21.74 2.35
C PRO A 706 -36.31 21.23 2.57
N LEU A 707 -36.48 20.30 3.52
CA LEU A 707 -37.82 19.88 3.95
C LEU A 707 -38.49 21.02 4.74
N PRO A 708 -39.80 21.28 4.53
CA PRO A 708 -40.51 22.38 5.18
C PRO A 708 -40.75 22.11 6.67
N ASP A 709 -40.88 23.19 7.45
CA ASP A 709 -41.41 23.15 8.82
C ASP A 709 -42.93 23.33 8.78
N HIS A 710 -43.68 22.32 9.25
CA HIS A 710 -45.15 22.36 9.25
C HIS A 710 -45.75 23.36 10.25
N THR A 711 -44.97 23.81 11.24
CA THR A 711 -45.45 24.76 12.25
C THR A 711 -45.13 26.21 11.89
N ASN A 712 -44.14 26.44 11.03
CA ASN A 712 -43.76 27.75 10.57
C ASN A 712 -43.01 27.68 9.21
N GLU A 713 -43.71 27.90 8.11
CA GLU A 713 -43.12 27.90 6.76
C GLU A 713 -42.00 28.94 6.55
N SER A 714 -41.92 29.97 7.41
CA SER A 714 -40.85 30.98 7.39
C SER A 714 -39.63 30.63 8.26
N ALA A 715 -39.61 29.45 8.89
CA ALA A 715 -38.50 29.03 9.73
C ALA A 715 -37.21 28.80 8.91
N ASP A 716 -36.06 29.10 9.52
CA ASP A 716 -34.75 28.75 8.94
C ASP A 716 -34.71 27.23 8.67
N PRO A 717 -34.40 26.80 7.42
CA PRO A 717 -34.27 25.38 7.11
C PRO A 717 -33.17 24.69 7.93
N LEU A 718 -32.18 25.45 8.42
CA LEU A 718 -31.13 24.93 9.29
C LEU A 718 -31.59 24.84 10.74
N ILE A 719 -31.58 23.63 11.29
CA ILE A 719 -31.85 23.36 12.70
C ILE A 719 -30.58 23.66 13.51
N PRO A 720 -30.58 24.66 14.41
CA PRO A 720 -29.43 24.91 15.28
C PRO A 720 -29.30 23.79 16.30
N LEU A 721 -28.11 23.20 16.42
CA LEU A 721 -27.85 22.12 17.38
C LEU A 721 -27.17 22.64 18.64
N THR A 722 -25.95 23.16 18.51
CA THR A 722 -25.15 23.69 19.63
C THR A 722 -23.93 24.49 19.13
N VAL A 723 -23.11 24.98 20.04
CA VAL A 723 -21.79 25.56 19.74
C VAL A 723 -20.69 24.53 20.02
N ILE A 724 -19.73 24.40 19.11
CA ILE A 724 -18.57 23.52 19.21
C ILE A 724 -17.30 24.38 19.34
N GLY A 725 -16.49 24.09 20.34
CA GLY A 725 -15.13 24.65 20.44
C GLY A 725 -14.17 23.86 19.55
N VAL A 726 -13.41 24.54 18.70
CA VAL A 726 -12.31 23.95 17.95
C VAL A 726 -10.99 24.38 18.59
N SER A 727 -10.11 23.42 18.85
CA SER A 727 -8.76 23.67 19.36
C SER A 727 -7.70 23.42 18.29
N ALA A 728 -6.47 23.86 18.55
CA ALA A 728 -5.34 23.65 17.64
C ALA A 728 -5.12 22.15 17.35
N PRO A 729 -4.67 21.79 16.13
CA PRO A 729 -4.48 20.40 15.76
C PRO A 729 -3.39 19.73 16.58
N GLN A 730 -3.58 18.44 16.86
CA GLN A 730 -2.62 17.63 17.65
C GLN A 730 -1.49 17.03 16.80
N GLN A 731 -1.68 16.95 15.48
CA GLN A 731 -0.70 16.45 14.53
C GLN A 731 -0.42 17.52 13.47
N ILE A 732 0.84 17.62 13.06
CA ILE A 732 1.24 18.47 11.94
C ILE A 732 0.92 17.73 10.64
N PRO A 733 0.13 18.29 9.72
CA PRO A 733 -0.21 17.63 8.47
C PRO A 733 0.93 17.68 7.47
N ILE A 734 1.00 16.66 6.61
CA ILE A 734 1.82 16.70 5.40
C ILE A 734 1.08 17.57 4.39
N THR A 735 1.68 18.69 3.99
CA THR A 735 1.09 19.65 3.06
C THR A 735 1.93 19.78 1.80
N GLY A 736 1.32 20.27 0.72
CA GLY A 736 2.01 20.50 -0.54
C GLY A 736 3.10 21.57 -0.47
N ASN A 737 3.78 21.76 -1.60
CA ASN A 737 4.72 22.85 -1.77
C ASN A 737 3.99 24.20 -1.77
N ALA A 738 4.68 25.25 -1.31
CA ALA A 738 4.16 26.60 -1.38
C ALA A 738 4.02 27.06 -2.85
N SER A 739 2.94 27.77 -3.15
CA SER A 739 2.80 28.50 -4.41
C SER A 739 3.64 29.78 -4.40
N VAL A 740 3.61 30.48 -3.26
CA VAL A 740 4.34 31.72 -3.01
C VAL A 740 4.72 31.77 -1.52
N THR A 741 5.85 32.36 -1.17
CA THR A 741 6.24 32.62 0.21
C THR A 741 6.33 34.12 0.48
N PHE A 742 5.79 34.58 1.61
CA PHE A 742 5.89 35.94 2.13
C PHE A 742 6.57 35.90 3.49
N ASP A 743 7.77 36.48 3.62
CA ASP A 743 8.63 36.33 4.80
C ASP A 743 8.78 34.84 5.22
N TYR A 744 8.14 34.43 6.32
CA TYR A 744 8.13 33.06 6.83
C TYR A 744 6.79 32.34 6.62
N ILE A 745 5.83 32.92 5.90
CA ILE A 745 4.50 32.35 5.68
C ILE A 745 4.34 31.93 4.23
N ASP A 746 4.05 30.66 4.03
CA ASP A 746 3.74 30.08 2.73
C ASP A 746 2.26 30.25 2.40
N LEU A 747 1.97 30.64 1.17
CA LEU A 747 0.66 30.51 0.56
C LEU A 747 0.60 29.15 -0.16
N LEU A 748 -0.24 28.25 0.34
CA LEU A 748 -0.41 26.91 -0.22
C LEU A 748 -1.43 26.91 -1.36
N ALA A 749 -2.59 27.54 -1.14
CA ALA A 749 -3.68 27.62 -2.10
C ALA A 749 -4.35 29.00 -2.03
N LEU A 750 -4.81 29.50 -3.18
CA LEU A 750 -5.55 30.74 -3.31
C LEU A 750 -6.48 30.65 -4.52
N GLN A 751 -7.78 30.86 -4.30
CA GLN A 751 -8.77 30.87 -5.38
C GLN A 751 -9.96 31.77 -5.06
N ALA A 752 -10.52 32.42 -6.09
CA ALA A 752 -11.82 33.08 -5.97
C ALA A 752 -12.93 32.03 -6.15
N ALA A 753 -13.80 31.86 -5.16
CA ALA A 753 -14.90 30.89 -5.21
C ALA A 753 -15.96 31.28 -6.26
N ASN A 754 -16.07 32.57 -6.57
CA ASN A 754 -16.87 33.11 -7.67
C ASN A 754 -16.06 34.15 -8.47
N THR A 755 -16.06 34.03 -9.80
CA THR A 755 -15.43 35.01 -10.71
C THR A 755 -16.45 35.89 -11.44
N THR A 756 -17.74 35.60 -11.29
CA THR A 756 -18.86 36.33 -11.89
C THR A 756 -19.90 36.76 -10.85
N PRO A 757 -19.51 37.53 -9.80
CA PRO A 757 -20.47 37.99 -8.81
C PRO A 757 -21.48 38.96 -9.45
N ALA A 758 -22.70 38.98 -8.90
CA ALA A 758 -23.69 40.00 -9.23
C ALA A 758 -23.31 41.34 -8.56
N GLN A 759 -23.79 42.46 -9.12
CA GLN A 759 -23.65 43.77 -8.48
C GLN A 759 -24.18 43.78 -7.04
N GLY A 760 -23.38 44.32 -6.11
CA GLY A 760 -23.73 44.33 -4.68
C GLY A 760 -23.56 42.98 -3.97
N GLY A 761 -23.24 41.90 -4.70
CA GLY A 761 -22.96 40.59 -4.14
C GLY A 761 -21.56 40.47 -3.54
N PRO A 762 -21.31 39.48 -2.66
CA PRO A 762 -19.99 39.23 -2.14
C PRO A 762 -19.09 38.52 -3.16
N LEU A 763 -17.84 38.93 -3.22
CA LEU A 763 -16.75 38.17 -3.83
C LEU A 763 -16.08 37.35 -2.72
N ILE A 764 -16.06 36.02 -2.86
CA ILE A 764 -15.48 35.12 -1.86
C ILE A 764 -14.13 34.63 -2.36
N VAL A 765 -13.11 34.74 -1.52
CA VAL A 765 -11.75 34.29 -1.82
C VAL A 765 -11.31 33.29 -0.75
N GLU A 766 -11.01 32.08 -1.18
CA GLU A 766 -10.53 31.00 -0.32
C GLU A 766 -9.01 30.94 -0.38
N SER A 767 -8.36 30.88 0.78
CA SER A 767 -6.91 30.83 0.87
C SER A 767 -6.45 29.92 2.00
N VAL A 768 -5.31 29.25 1.78
CA VAL A 768 -4.68 28.37 2.77
C VAL A 768 -3.23 28.78 2.95
N TRP A 769 -2.85 29.05 4.18
CA TRP A 769 -1.54 29.58 4.56
C TRP A 769 -0.83 28.63 5.51
N ARG A 770 0.50 28.62 5.52
CA ARG A 770 1.29 27.78 6.43
C ARG A 770 2.55 28.51 6.87
N PRO A 771 2.78 28.75 8.17
CA PRO A 771 4.03 29.31 8.64
C PRO A 771 5.16 28.27 8.58
N GLN A 772 6.34 28.70 8.14
CA GLN A 772 7.57 27.91 8.20
C GLN A 772 8.15 27.90 9.62
N VAL A 773 9.10 27.00 9.88
CA VAL A 773 9.86 26.99 11.12
C VAL A 773 10.76 28.24 11.17
N SER A 774 10.36 29.22 11.97
CA SER A 774 11.08 30.47 12.18
C SER A 774 11.11 30.83 13.66
N THR A 775 12.07 31.64 14.09
CA THR A 775 12.06 32.30 15.42
C THR A 775 11.35 33.65 15.39
N TYR A 776 11.20 34.24 14.20
CA TYR A 776 10.47 35.50 13.99
C TYR A 776 8.96 35.23 13.92
N ARG A 777 8.15 36.09 14.55
CA ARG A 777 6.69 36.05 14.50
C ARG A 777 6.14 37.46 14.35
N ASP A 778 5.14 37.61 13.49
CA ASP A 778 4.41 38.88 13.33
C ASP A 778 2.97 38.63 12.87
N THR A 779 2.12 39.62 13.11
CA THR A 779 0.78 39.67 12.53
C THR A 779 0.86 40.30 11.14
N TYR A 780 0.12 39.77 10.18
CA TYR A 780 0.04 40.30 8.83
C TYR A 780 -1.40 40.68 8.48
N VAL A 781 -1.52 41.62 7.56
CA VAL A 781 -2.78 42.10 6.99
C VAL A 781 -2.79 41.77 5.51
N LEU A 782 -3.87 41.12 5.06
CA LEU A 782 -4.20 40.92 3.66
C LEU A 782 -4.95 42.16 3.18
N GLN A 783 -4.36 42.87 2.23
CA GLN A 783 -5.00 44.00 1.56
C GLN A 783 -5.45 43.55 0.17
N TRP A 784 -6.76 43.40 0.01
CA TRP A 784 -7.41 43.07 -1.24
C TRP A 784 -7.71 44.35 -2.01
N ARG A 785 -7.37 44.40 -3.30
CA ARG A 785 -7.65 45.54 -4.18
C ARG A 785 -8.34 45.05 -5.43
N LEU A 786 -9.44 45.70 -5.78
CA LEU A 786 -10.13 45.52 -7.05
C LEU A 786 -9.71 46.64 -7.99
N LEU A 787 -9.09 46.27 -9.12
CA LEU A 787 -8.58 47.21 -10.12
C LEU A 787 -9.46 47.16 -11.36
N ASP A 788 -9.69 48.32 -11.98
CA ASP A 788 -10.39 48.40 -13.26
C ASP A 788 -9.46 48.09 -14.45
N SER A 789 -9.97 48.22 -15.68
CA SER A 789 -9.20 48.01 -16.91
C SER A 789 -8.02 48.98 -17.13
N LYS A 790 -7.91 50.04 -16.31
CA LYS A 790 -6.83 51.05 -16.35
C LYS A 790 -5.84 50.85 -15.19
N ASP A 791 -5.95 49.74 -14.46
CA ASP A 791 -5.18 49.45 -13.25
C ASP A 791 -5.41 50.47 -12.11
N GLU A 792 -6.57 51.14 -12.09
CA GLU A 792 -6.97 52.02 -10.98
C GLU A 792 -7.73 51.24 -9.91
N VAL A 793 -7.40 51.45 -8.64
CA VAL A 793 -8.09 50.78 -7.51
C VAL A 793 -9.48 51.38 -7.35
N VAL A 794 -10.51 50.60 -7.65
CA VAL A 794 -11.92 50.99 -7.50
C VAL A 794 -12.49 50.63 -6.14
N GLN A 795 -11.94 49.59 -5.49
CA GLN A 795 -12.32 49.20 -4.13
C GLN A 795 -11.17 48.47 -3.43
N GLN A 796 -11.09 48.60 -2.10
CA GLN A 796 -10.06 47.98 -1.27
C GLN A 796 -10.65 47.47 0.05
N TRP A 797 -10.09 46.36 0.55
CA TRP A 797 -10.43 45.78 1.85
C TRP A 797 -9.16 45.31 2.57
N ASP A 798 -9.10 45.52 3.88
CA ASP A 798 -8.00 45.08 4.72
C ASP A 798 -8.52 44.07 5.76
N GLU A 799 -7.88 42.92 5.85
CA GLU A 799 -8.23 41.86 6.79
C GLU A 799 -6.97 41.32 7.49
N ALA A 800 -7.01 41.06 8.80
CA ALA A 800 -5.92 40.34 9.44
C ALA A 800 -5.82 38.91 8.88
N LEU A 801 -4.60 38.45 8.65
CA LEU A 801 -4.33 37.08 8.26
C LEU A 801 -4.67 36.10 9.40
N GLY A 802 -5.59 35.17 9.13
CA GLY A 802 -6.26 34.31 10.10
C GLY A 802 -7.54 34.96 10.61
N SER A 803 -7.38 35.85 11.58
CA SER A 803 -8.38 36.78 12.10
C SER A 803 -7.73 37.58 13.22
N TRP A 804 -8.44 38.58 13.76
CA TRP A 804 -7.97 39.25 14.98
C TRP A 804 -8.05 38.37 16.23
N HIS A 805 -8.86 37.30 16.20
CA HIS A 805 -8.96 36.31 17.28
C HIS A 805 -7.89 35.22 17.18
N TYR A 806 -7.36 34.96 15.97
CA TYR A 806 -6.30 33.99 15.72
C TYR A 806 -5.26 34.55 14.72
N PRO A 807 -4.50 35.58 15.12
CA PRO A 807 -3.59 36.29 14.22
C PRO A 807 -2.40 35.43 13.82
N SER A 808 -1.88 35.66 12.61
CA SER A 808 -0.75 34.93 12.02
C SER A 808 0.52 34.86 12.88
N GLY A 809 0.71 35.81 13.80
CA GLY A 809 1.83 35.81 14.74
C GLY A 809 1.77 34.69 15.79
N THR A 810 0.59 34.10 16.00
CA THR A 810 0.37 33.03 17.00
C THR A 810 0.31 31.63 16.40
N TRP A 811 0.40 31.51 15.08
CA TRP A 811 0.24 30.22 14.41
C TRP A 811 1.39 29.26 14.74
N PRO A 812 1.10 27.99 15.05
CA PRO A 812 2.12 26.96 15.18
C PRO A 812 2.84 26.73 13.84
N ALA A 813 4.15 26.49 13.89
CA ALA A 813 4.91 26.18 12.69
C ALA A 813 4.36 24.94 11.97
N LEU A 814 4.32 24.99 10.64
CA LEU A 814 3.90 23.92 9.73
C LEU A 814 2.41 23.53 9.80
N VAL A 815 1.61 24.17 10.65
CA VAL A 815 0.17 23.96 10.71
C VAL A 815 -0.51 24.90 9.71
N PRO A 816 -1.24 24.38 8.71
CA PRO A 816 -1.96 25.22 7.77
C PRO A 816 -3.12 25.93 8.47
N VAL A 817 -3.50 27.09 7.96
CA VAL A 817 -4.64 27.87 8.41
C VAL A 817 -5.43 28.32 7.19
N ARG A 818 -6.72 27.99 7.18
CA ARG A 818 -7.66 28.42 6.13
C ARG A 818 -8.22 29.79 6.48
N GLN A 819 -8.30 30.65 5.47
CA GLN A 819 -8.98 31.93 5.55
C GLN A 819 -9.85 32.12 4.30
N ASP A 820 -11.14 32.26 4.55
CA ASP A 820 -12.12 32.62 3.55
C ASP A 820 -12.48 34.10 3.78
N SER A 821 -12.11 34.94 2.79
CA SER A 821 -12.33 36.38 2.77
C SER A 821 -13.61 36.71 2.01
N VAL A 822 -14.47 37.52 2.62
CA VAL A 822 -15.75 37.95 2.04
C VAL A 822 -15.65 39.42 1.71
N LEU A 823 -15.52 39.72 0.42
CA LEU A 823 -15.27 41.06 -0.08
C LEU A 823 -16.59 41.64 -0.66
N PRO A 824 -17.35 42.44 0.11
CA PRO A 824 -18.61 43.00 -0.36
C PRO A 824 -18.36 44.02 -1.47
N LEU A 825 -18.91 43.78 -2.66
CA LEU A 825 -18.77 44.69 -3.80
C LEU A 825 -19.75 45.86 -3.70
N ALA A 826 -19.29 47.07 -3.97
CA ALA A 826 -20.17 48.23 -3.98
C ALA A 826 -21.21 48.15 -5.12
N GLN A 827 -22.48 48.43 -4.82
CA GLN A 827 -23.56 48.48 -5.82
C GLN A 827 -23.29 49.47 -6.96
N ALA A 828 -22.47 50.50 -6.71
CA ALA A 828 -22.14 51.53 -7.69
C ALA A 828 -21.09 51.09 -8.74
N LEU A 829 -20.49 49.90 -8.60
CA LEU A 829 -19.51 49.39 -9.56
C LEU A 829 -20.19 49.06 -10.89
N ALA A 830 -19.70 49.63 -11.98
CA ALA A 830 -20.25 49.36 -13.32
C ALA A 830 -20.00 47.89 -13.73
N PRO A 831 -20.92 47.25 -14.48
CA PRO A 831 -20.64 45.93 -15.04
C PRO A 831 -19.40 45.96 -15.93
N GLY A 832 -18.52 44.98 -15.81
CA GLY A 832 -17.23 44.99 -16.49
C GLY A 832 -16.22 43.99 -15.93
N THR A 833 -15.02 44.00 -16.50
CA THR A 833 -13.91 43.15 -16.02
C THR A 833 -13.00 43.94 -15.10
N TYR A 834 -12.72 43.35 -13.95
CA TYR A 834 -11.85 43.87 -12.91
C TYR A 834 -10.74 42.85 -12.61
N GLN A 835 -9.62 43.29 -12.07
CA GLN A 835 -8.60 42.40 -11.53
C GLN A 835 -8.59 42.45 -10.01
N LEU A 836 -8.63 41.27 -9.38
CA LEU A 836 -8.42 41.15 -7.94
C LEU A 836 -6.93 40.97 -7.66
N GLN A 837 -6.38 41.80 -6.79
CA GLN A 837 -4.99 41.77 -6.36
C GLN A 837 -4.88 41.66 -4.85
N LEU A 838 -3.87 40.93 -4.38
CA LEU A 838 -3.51 40.77 -2.97
C LEU A 838 -2.17 41.45 -2.67
N GLN A 839 -2.16 42.32 -1.67
CA GLN A 839 -0.97 42.81 -0.98
C GLN A 839 -0.85 42.19 0.41
N PHE A 840 0.38 41.84 0.80
CA PHE A 840 0.70 41.24 2.09
C PHE A 840 1.47 42.25 2.93
N ILE A 841 0.88 42.74 4.01
CA ILE A 841 1.41 43.86 4.79
C ILE A 841 1.76 43.38 6.19
N ARG A 842 2.97 43.68 6.66
CA ARG A 842 3.38 43.40 8.03
C ARG A 842 2.75 44.43 8.98
N HIS A 843 2.04 43.96 10.00
CA HIS A 843 1.26 44.83 10.88
C HIS A 843 2.15 45.70 11.79
N SER A 844 3.32 45.20 12.21
CA SER A 844 4.19 45.90 13.16
C SER A 844 4.81 47.21 12.62
N ASP A 845 5.11 47.27 11.32
CA ASP A 845 5.82 48.39 10.69
C ASP A 845 5.15 48.91 9.40
N GLY A 846 4.06 48.27 8.94
CA GLY A 846 3.34 48.64 7.72
C GLY A 846 4.06 48.27 6.42
N THR A 847 5.13 47.48 6.48
CA THR A 847 5.92 47.11 5.30
C THR A 847 5.13 46.16 4.39
N VAL A 848 5.08 46.48 3.10
CA VAL A 848 4.56 45.57 2.06
C VAL A 848 5.60 44.50 1.77
N ILE A 849 5.26 43.24 2.03
CA ILE A 849 6.12 42.08 1.81
C ILE A 849 5.95 41.59 0.38
N GLN A 850 7.06 41.46 -0.32
CA GLN A 850 7.07 41.00 -1.71
C GLN A 850 6.96 39.46 -1.78
N PRO A 851 6.14 38.93 -2.71
CA PRO A 851 6.02 37.49 -2.91
C PRO A 851 7.31 36.89 -3.47
N ILE A 852 7.79 35.81 -2.86
CA ILE A 852 8.89 35.00 -3.37
C ILE A 852 8.32 33.76 -4.05
N VAL A 853 8.54 33.62 -5.36
CA VAL A 853 8.17 32.41 -6.11
C VAL A 853 9.26 31.37 -5.95
N PRO A 854 8.91 30.14 -5.56
CA PRO A 854 9.86 29.06 -5.53
C PRO A 854 10.41 28.70 -6.91
N TRP A 855 11.68 28.28 -6.96
CA TRP A 855 12.42 28.03 -8.19
C TRP A 855 11.77 27.02 -9.15
N TRP A 856 10.95 26.09 -8.64
CA TRP A 856 10.30 25.06 -9.45
C TRP A 856 9.19 25.58 -10.37
N HIS A 857 8.59 26.74 -10.08
CA HIS A 857 7.64 27.37 -11.01
C HIS A 857 8.30 27.88 -12.31
N HIS A 858 9.63 27.94 -12.36
CA HIS A 858 10.37 28.25 -13.59
C HIS A 858 10.59 27.02 -14.49
N LEU A 859 10.13 25.84 -14.10
CA LEU A 859 10.21 24.64 -14.95
C LEU A 859 9.13 24.68 -16.06
N PRO A 860 9.44 24.20 -17.28
CA PRO A 860 8.49 24.22 -18.40
C PRO A 860 7.19 23.44 -18.08
N GLY A 861 6.04 24.05 -18.35
CA GLY A 861 4.72 23.41 -18.25
C GLY A 861 3.95 23.66 -16.95
N LEU A 862 4.51 24.39 -15.98
CA LEU A 862 3.81 24.82 -14.77
C LEU A 862 3.28 26.26 -14.93
N GLN A 863 2.02 26.50 -14.55
CA GLN A 863 1.50 27.88 -14.47
C GLN A 863 2.20 28.60 -13.30
N SER A 864 2.80 29.75 -13.59
CA SER A 864 3.35 30.63 -12.57
C SER A 864 2.25 31.60 -12.09
N PRO A 865 2.15 31.87 -10.78
CA PRO A 865 1.30 32.94 -10.30
C PRO A 865 1.71 34.28 -10.95
N ALA A 866 0.72 35.06 -11.38
CA ALA A 866 0.96 36.37 -11.97
C ALA A 866 1.35 37.37 -10.86
N ILE A 867 2.63 37.72 -10.82
CA ILE A 867 3.17 38.69 -9.86
C ILE A 867 3.46 40.00 -10.59
N THR A 868 2.96 41.08 -10.02
CA THR A 868 3.29 42.44 -10.45
C THR A 868 4.11 43.13 -9.36
N GLN A 869 4.73 44.28 -9.68
CA GLN A 869 5.43 45.10 -8.67
C GLN A 869 4.53 45.52 -7.50
N ASN A 870 3.21 45.47 -7.70
CA ASN A 870 2.21 45.95 -6.76
C ASN A 870 1.55 44.82 -5.95
N GLY A 871 1.88 43.54 -6.17
CA GLY A 871 1.30 42.41 -5.42
C GLY A 871 0.96 41.20 -6.30
N LEU A 872 0.30 40.21 -5.68
CA LEU A 872 -0.10 38.96 -6.32
C LEU A 872 -1.46 39.12 -7.02
N THR A 873 -1.52 38.91 -8.33
CA THR A 873 -2.78 38.90 -9.09
C THR A 873 -3.50 37.57 -8.86
N VAL A 874 -4.76 37.64 -8.44
CA VAL A 874 -5.52 36.48 -7.95
C VAL A 874 -6.46 35.94 -9.02
N ALA A 875 -7.32 36.78 -9.57
CA ALA A 875 -8.28 36.41 -10.62
C ALA A 875 -8.77 37.63 -11.40
N ALA A 876 -9.23 37.40 -12.62
CA ALA A 876 -10.08 38.35 -13.33
C ALA A 876 -11.54 38.14 -12.88
N ILE A 877 -12.19 39.22 -12.46
CA ILE A 877 -13.57 39.23 -11.96
C ILE A 877 -14.45 39.93 -12.99
N VAL A 878 -15.51 39.26 -13.43
CA VAL A 878 -16.47 39.81 -14.39
C VAL A 878 -17.76 40.15 -13.65
N LEU A 879 -17.96 41.43 -13.37
CA LEU A 879 -19.15 41.90 -12.67
C LEU A 879 -20.34 41.93 -13.64
N VAL A 880 -21.40 41.20 -13.29
CA VAL A 880 -22.65 41.15 -14.06
C VAL A 880 -23.68 42.07 -13.41
N GLY A 881 -24.38 42.84 -14.24
CA GLY A 881 -25.42 43.80 -13.83
C GLY A 881 -26.73 43.14 -13.44
#